data_AF-A0A929CIB7-F1
#
_entry.id   AF-A0A929CIB7-F1
#
_cell.length_a   1.000
_cell.length_b   1.000
_cell.length_c   1.000
_cell.angle_alpha   90.00
_cell.angle_beta   90.00
_cell.angle_gamma   90.00
#
_symmetry.space_group_name_H-M   'P 1'
#
loop_
_entity.id
_entity.type
_entity.pdbx_description
1 polymer ?
#
loop_
_entity_poly.entity_id
_entity_poly.type
_entity_poly.pdbx_seq_one_letter_code
_entity_poly.pdbx_strand_id
1 'polypeptide(L)'
;MKKSLIIATLMAMTTFWNCSKEKTENVDPENNEINFNAYVESSTKAIITNNDYFIEFDVYGYQTPEDYIKTNDLGSAYIDNEYVHQDYESKSWIHDKKYTWSEDNEKTHFFAVSPINILSKEYKTHLDSYPTFEYTVESGVKTQKDLIASSLINQTKSKDNKNVDLEFKHILSQINFSLRGEKDTYTYTITQIELQNIKNKGTFAFAENNSGLWSNLEGTESYSLLDENETFVLTDNEYHKLNLEINNDKTLIILPQKNTENAKIKITYSVKQIDTKIFEGSKEIDLNAFSWDINSNNRYNITLPINEGYLIYTNDISNWEETVPREKRGLTLNKTELTIAKQKKETLIAKLTPNNKDYTFEWTSSNDDIVTVDDKGVIEAIEVGKDVKITVSALDTKKRVVARAICIVNVNETISIPDEKFIQALIDEGVDVNKDGEISAEEAFAVRILEIKNKDITSLAGIEYFKALSILDCSENKLESLDISKNTTLTDLNCSKTEIKSLDVSKNTNLLSLKLDYTHVESLDLCKNTKLSSLSCSNTNIEYIDISECTDLLELMCSNTKLTFINTDKNTKLKNLYCSNSKIISLDLSENKELDQLYCNNLELKSLDLSANTKLTRFNCSYTNITTLDLSKLINLKLFYSTSTDLKFIDVSKNTKLELIYLDECLDLEIIYVWQGFNVYNADFHKTEKAKYVEK
;
A
#
# COMPACT_ATOMS: atom_id res chain seq x y z
N MET A 1 -34.75 5.66 -45.19
CA MET A 1 -34.99 7.12 -45.06
C MET A 1 -33.64 7.82 -44.97
N LYS A 2 -33.54 9.03 -45.54
CA LYS A 2 -32.54 10.13 -45.37
C LYS A 2 -31.68 10.06 -44.07
N LYS A 3 -30.37 10.36 -43.99
CA LYS A 3 -29.30 10.93 -44.87
C LYS A 3 -27.96 10.21 -44.53
N SER A 4 -27.01 9.85 -45.41
CA SER A 4 -25.91 10.65 -46.05
C SER A 4 -25.19 11.64 -45.11
N LEU A 5 -23.85 11.79 -45.07
CA LEU A 5 -22.78 11.73 -46.10
C LEU A 5 -21.41 11.42 -45.40
N ILE A 6 -20.50 10.48 -45.74
CA ILE A 6 -19.55 10.21 -46.89
C ILE A 6 -18.39 11.25 -47.05
N ILE A 7 -17.19 10.76 -47.51
CA ILE A 7 -15.94 11.43 -48.02
C ILE A 7 -14.78 11.50 -46.96
N ALA A 8 -13.47 11.20 -47.19
CA ALA A 8 -12.69 10.75 -48.38
C ALA A 8 -11.41 9.88 -48.10
N THR A 9 -11.16 8.91 -49.01
CA THR A 9 -9.92 8.43 -49.71
C THR A 9 -8.46 8.59 -49.20
N LEU A 10 -7.73 7.45 -49.20
CA LEU A 10 -6.26 7.32 -49.42
C LEU A 10 -5.86 7.51 -50.90
N MET A 11 -4.65 8.03 -51.14
CA MET A 11 -3.61 7.64 -52.13
C MET A 11 -2.60 8.81 -52.28
N ALA A 12 -1.31 8.70 -52.58
CA ALA A 12 -0.25 7.67 -52.60
C ALA A 12 0.88 8.26 -53.48
N MET A 13 2.15 8.24 -53.03
CA MET A 13 3.42 8.34 -53.81
C MET A 13 4.58 8.41 -52.79
N THR A 14 5.43 7.40 -52.55
CA THR A 14 6.58 6.88 -53.34
C THR A 14 7.67 7.94 -53.62
N THR A 15 8.98 7.77 -53.37
CA THR A 15 9.81 6.61 -52.93
C THR A 15 11.27 7.06 -52.62
N PHE A 16 12.07 6.15 -52.02
CA PHE A 16 13.56 6.03 -52.00
C PHE A 16 14.37 6.43 -50.74
N TRP A 17 14.93 5.39 -50.08
CA TRP A 17 16.38 5.14 -49.79
C TRP A 17 17.29 6.25 -49.18
N ASN A 18 18.27 5.98 -48.30
CA ASN A 18 18.90 4.72 -47.82
C ASN A 18 19.77 4.99 -46.56
N CYS A 19 19.99 3.98 -45.69
CA CYS A 19 20.91 3.95 -44.53
C CYS A 19 20.71 5.03 -43.42
N SER A 20 20.99 4.76 -42.14
CA SER A 20 21.77 3.68 -41.52
C SER A 20 21.01 3.02 -40.33
N LYS A 21 21.53 1.89 -39.85
CA LYS A 21 21.22 1.42 -38.49
C LYS A 21 22.04 2.25 -37.49
N GLU A 22 21.40 3.09 -36.71
CA GLU A 22 21.87 3.38 -35.36
C GLU A 22 20.78 2.99 -34.37
N LYS A 23 21.21 2.55 -33.17
CA LYS A 23 20.29 2.14 -32.11
C LYS A 23 19.65 3.41 -31.56
N THR A 24 18.39 3.67 -31.90
CA THR A 24 17.54 4.42 -30.98
C THR A 24 17.31 3.53 -29.77
N GLU A 25 18.09 3.75 -28.72
CA GLU A 25 17.73 3.28 -27.39
C GLU A 25 16.31 3.75 -27.09
N ASN A 26 15.50 2.89 -26.48
CA ASN A 26 14.21 3.33 -25.94
C ASN A 26 14.53 4.43 -24.91
N VAL A 27 14.21 5.68 -25.25
CA VAL A 27 14.09 6.72 -24.24
C VAL A 27 12.86 6.35 -23.44
N ASP A 28 13.10 5.77 -22.27
CA ASP A 28 12.09 5.41 -21.30
C ASP A 28 11.23 6.64 -20.96
N PRO A 29 9.89 6.59 -21.11
CA PRO A 29 9.02 7.72 -20.76
C PRO A 29 9.17 8.21 -19.31
N GLU A 30 9.63 7.36 -18.38
CA GLU A 30 9.89 7.76 -17.00
C GLU A 30 11.12 8.68 -16.85
N ASN A 31 11.99 8.76 -17.86
CA ASN A 31 13.29 9.42 -17.73
C ASN A 31 13.30 10.91 -18.11
N ASN A 32 12.14 11.57 -18.27
CA ASN A 32 12.05 13.01 -18.61
C ASN A 32 11.26 13.87 -17.60
N GLU A 33 10.88 13.30 -16.47
CA GLU A 33 10.13 13.97 -15.42
C GLU A 33 11.01 14.96 -14.61
N ILE A 34 10.42 16.06 -14.13
CA ILE A 34 11.04 17.01 -13.21
C ILE A 34 10.71 16.55 -11.79
N ASN A 35 11.73 16.16 -11.04
CA ASN A 35 11.63 15.85 -9.62
C ASN A 35 12.56 16.77 -8.83
N PHE A 36 12.29 16.94 -7.54
CA PHE A 36 13.04 17.85 -6.68
C PHE A 36 13.86 17.09 -5.64
N ASN A 37 14.97 17.68 -5.22
CA ASN A 37 15.51 17.53 -3.88
C ASN A 37 15.52 18.92 -3.25
N ALA A 38 15.34 19.03 -1.94
CA ALA A 38 15.56 20.29 -1.26
C ALA A 38 16.32 20.11 0.06
N TYR A 39 17.08 21.13 0.45
CA TYR A 39 17.84 21.18 1.70
C TYR A 39 18.10 22.61 2.16
N VAL A 40 18.35 22.77 3.46
CA VAL A 40 18.90 23.98 4.09
C VAL A 40 20.28 23.62 4.66
N GLU A 41 21.28 24.51 4.55
CA GLU A 41 22.55 24.28 5.27
C GLU A 41 22.32 24.32 6.79
N SER A 42 23.01 23.44 7.53
CA SER A 42 22.56 23.06 8.87
C SER A 42 22.83 24.11 9.95
N SER A 43 21.77 24.61 10.60
CA SER A 43 21.85 25.32 11.88
C SER A 43 21.42 24.41 13.05
N THR A 44 22.07 24.53 14.22
CA THR A 44 21.87 23.62 15.39
C THR A 44 21.24 24.30 16.60
N LYS A 45 20.28 25.21 16.39
CA LYS A 45 19.40 25.76 17.44
C LYS A 45 17.92 25.58 17.08
N ALA A 46 17.09 25.49 18.11
CA ALA A 46 15.68 25.14 17.96
C ALA A 46 14.86 26.25 17.28
N ILE A 47 13.81 25.83 16.57
CA ILE A 47 12.83 26.68 15.88
C ILE A 47 13.49 27.57 14.82
N ILE A 48 14.39 26.95 14.06
CA ILE A 48 14.94 27.42 12.80
C ILE A 48 14.73 26.26 11.83
N THR A 49 14.27 26.54 10.61
CA THR A 49 14.03 25.53 9.58
C THR A 49 15.38 24.99 9.10
N ASN A 50 15.79 23.84 9.65
CA ASN A 50 16.97 23.08 9.23
C ASN A 50 16.52 21.73 8.64
N ASN A 51 17.43 20.89 8.14
CA ASN A 51 17.07 19.59 7.55
C ASN A 51 16.34 18.59 8.47
N ASP A 52 16.30 18.82 9.80
CA ASP A 52 15.51 17.99 10.72
C ASP A 52 14.03 18.47 10.83
N TYR A 53 13.71 19.69 10.34
CA TYR A 53 12.37 20.30 10.39
C TYR A 53 11.86 20.81 9.03
N PHE A 54 12.69 20.84 7.99
CA PHE A 54 12.33 21.23 6.64
C PHE A 54 11.67 20.05 5.91
N ILE A 55 10.34 20.11 5.79
CA ILE A 55 9.52 19.00 5.25
C ILE A 55 8.61 19.40 4.09
N GLU A 56 8.50 20.68 3.76
CA GLU A 56 7.55 21.19 2.76
C GLU A 56 7.99 22.53 2.16
N PHE A 57 7.63 22.79 0.89
CA PHE A 57 7.76 24.07 0.21
C PHE A 57 6.75 24.21 -0.96
N ASP A 58 6.45 25.44 -1.34
CA ASP A 58 5.77 25.75 -2.61
C ASP A 58 6.83 26.08 -3.68
N VAL A 59 6.69 25.56 -4.90
CA VAL A 59 7.57 25.85 -6.04
C VAL A 59 6.82 26.36 -7.27
N TYR A 60 7.45 27.33 -7.93
CA TYR A 60 7.04 27.92 -9.20
C TYR A 60 8.10 27.65 -10.24
N GLY A 61 7.67 27.37 -11.47
CA GLY A 61 8.52 26.97 -12.58
C GLY A 61 8.07 27.65 -13.86
N TYR A 62 8.99 28.31 -14.55
CA TYR A 62 8.73 29.02 -15.81
C TYR A 62 9.60 28.42 -16.91
N GLN A 63 9.07 28.29 -18.12
CA GLN A 63 9.82 27.80 -19.29
C GLN A 63 9.97 28.92 -20.32
N THR A 64 11.19 29.19 -20.76
CA THR A 64 11.49 30.23 -21.76
C THR A 64 12.38 29.68 -22.90
N PRO A 65 12.27 30.21 -24.14
CA PRO A 65 12.99 29.66 -25.30
C PRO A 65 14.47 30.04 -25.37
N GLU A 66 14.93 30.96 -24.51
CA GLU A 66 16.32 31.43 -24.40
C GLU A 66 16.69 31.57 -22.92
N ASP A 67 17.93 31.94 -22.59
CA ASP A 67 18.27 32.26 -21.20
C ASP A 67 17.41 33.43 -20.68
N TYR A 68 16.81 33.26 -19.50
CA TYR A 68 16.13 34.34 -18.82
C TYR A 68 17.16 35.33 -18.27
N ILE A 69 17.21 36.48 -18.91
CA ILE A 69 17.73 37.71 -18.35
C ILE A 69 16.54 38.53 -17.85
N LYS A 70 16.71 39.30 -16.76
CA LYS A 70 15.63 40.02 -16.05
C LYS A 70 14.69 40.84 -16.94
N THR A 71 15.18 41.33 -18.09
CA THR A 71 14.44 42.14 -19.07
C THR A 71 13.50 41.37 -19.99
N ASN A 72 13.48 40.04 -19.90
CA ASN A 72 12.59 39.19 -20.66
C ASN A 72 11.27 39.01 -19.90
N ASP A 73 10.23 38.52 -20.58
CA ASP A 73 9.01 38.06 -19.91
C ASP A 73 9.17 36.58 -19.54
N LEU A 74 8.84 36.21 -18.29
CA LEU A 74 8.75 34.81 -17.85
C LEU A 74 7.50 34.11 -18.40
N GLY A 75 6.51 34.88 -18.87
CA GLY A 75 5.23 34.36 -19.35
C GLY A 75 4.38 33.79 -18.21
N SER A 76 3.61 32.76 -18.53
CA SER A 76 2.79 32.02 -17.55
C SER A 76 3.60 30.93 -16.85
N ALA A 77 3.31 30.69 -15.57
CA ALA A 77 3.92 29.59 -14.84
C ALA A 77 3.57 28.23 -15.47
N TYR A 78 4.59 27.42 -15.73
CA TYR A 78 4.47 26.02 -16.16
C TYR A 78 4.26 25.10 -14.94
N ILE A 79 4.99 25.36 -13.87
CA ILE A 79 4.72 24.85 -12.52
C ILE A 79 4.13 26.02 -11.73
N ASP A 80 2.85 25.96 -11.41
CA ASP A 80 2.11 27.05 -10.75
C ASP A 80 1.70 26.62 -9.33
N ASN A 81 2.38 27.19 -8.33
CA ASN A 81 2.26 26.84 -6.91
C ASN A 81 2.16 25.32 -6.66
N GLU A 82 3.15 24.55 -7.12
CA GLU A 82 3.19 23.13 -6.79
C GLU A 82 3.63 22.95 -5.35
N TYR A 83 2.83 22.20 -4.58
CA TYR A 83 3.16 21.78 -3.24
C TYR A 83 4.13 20.59 -3.30
N VAL A 84 5.31 20.74 -2.69
CA VAL A 84 6.32 19.68 -2.59
C VAL A 84 6.58 19.38 -1.13
N HIS A 85 6.52 18.10 -0.75
CA HIS A 85 6.75 17.68 0.63
C HIS A 85 7.62 16.43 0.72
N GLN A 86 8.24 16.21 1.87
CA GLN A 86 9.05 15.03 2.09
C GLN A 86 8.15 13.81 2.40
N ASP A 87 8.46 12.69 1.77
CA ASP A 87 7.96 11.37 2.13
C ASP A 87 8.52 10.93 3.50
N TYR A 88 7.66 10.40 4.37
CA TYR A 88 8.07 10.11 5.73
C TYR A 88 9.08 8.95 5.80
N GLU A 89 8.88 7.89 4.99
CA GLU A 89 9.71 6.69 4.99
C GLU A 89 11.00 6.85 4.19
N SER A 90 10.90 7.18 2.89
CA SER A 90 12.04 7.21 1.98
C SER A 90 12.88 8.48 2.06
N LYS A 91 12.35 9.55 2.69
CA LYS A 91 12.92 10.91 2.71
C LYS A 91 13.07 11.57 1.33
N SER A 92 12.45 10.98 0.31
CA SER A 92 12.30 11.56 -1.03
C SER A 92 11.35 12.76 -1.01
N TRP A 93 11.48 13.69 -1.94
CA TRP A 93 10.52 14.78 -2.10
C TRP A 93 9.45 14.38 -3.12
N ILE A 94 8.17 14.52 -2.75
CA ILE A 94 6.98 14.14 -3.50
C ILE A 94 6.18 15.41 -3.85
N HIS A 95 5.56 15.39 -5.04
CA HIS A 95 4.62 16.38 -5.55
C HIS A 95 3.56 15.65 -6.39
N ASP A 96 2.36 16.22 -6.53
CA ASP A 96 1.20 15.52 -7.09
C ASP A 96 1.15 15.54 -8.62
N LYS A 97 1.62 16.62 -9.25
CA LYS A 97 1.51 16.81 -10.70
C LYS A 97 2.80 16.43 -11.43
N LYS A 98 2.69 15.61 -12.48
CA LYS A 98 3.83 15.29 -13.35
C LYS A 98 4.20 16.47 -14.24
N TYR A 99 5.42 16.96 -14.12
CA TYR A 99 6.04 17.97 -14.98
C TYR A 99 7.21 17.38 -15.74
N THR A 100 7.49 17.88 -16.95
CA THR A 100 8.56 17.34 -17.81
C THR A 100 9.51 18.42 -18.28
N TRP A 101 10.79 18.06 -18.44
CA TRP A 101 11.74 18.92 -19.13
C TRP A 101 11.31 19.10 -20.60
N SER A 102 11.38 20.33 -21.09
CA SER A 102 11.06 20.64 -22.49
C SER A 102 12.12 20.07 -23.45
N GLU A 103 11.78 20.05 -24.74
CA GLU A 103 12.65 19.57 -25.83
C GLU A 103 13.76 20.59 -26.16
N ASP A 104 14.75 20.19 -26.96
CA ASP A 104 16.06 20.84 -27.05
C ASP A 104 16.04 22.38 -27.24
N ASN A 105 16.74 23.07 -26.32
CA ASN A 105 17.06 24.51 -26.20
C ASN A 105 16.22 25.37 -25.26
N GLU A 106 15.04 24.94 -24.79
CA GLU A 106 14.29 25.71 -23.79
C GLU A 106 14.91 25.64 -22.38
N LYS A 107 14.69 26.68 -21.57
CA LYS A 107 15.24 26.86 -20.22
C LYS A 107 14.13 26.89 -19.17
N THR A 108 14.35 26.20 -18.05
CA THR A 108 13.44 26.23 -16.89
C THR A 108 14.02 27.10 -15.76
N HIS A 109 13.17 27.88 -15.10
CA HIS A 109 13.52 28.74 -13.97
C HIS A 109 12.63 28.38 -12.77
N PHE A 110 13.24 27.98 -11.66
CA PHE A 110 12.57 27.55 -10.44
C PHE A 110 12.71 28.62 -9.35
N PHE A 111 11.60 28.89 -8.66
CA PHE A 111 11.54 29.79 -7.50
C PHE A 111 10.71 29.12 -6.42
N ALA A 112 11.25 28.95 -5.22
CA ALA A 112 10.60 28.19 -4.15
C ALA A 112 10.70 28.87 -2.79
N VAL A 113 9.72 28.60 -1.92
CA VAL A 113 9.56 29.26 -0.61
C VAL A 113 8.97 28.30 0.43
N SER A 114 9.32 28.48 1.70
CA SER A 114 8.78 27.69 2.81
C SER A 114 8.75 28.49 4.12
N PRO A 115 7.80 28.20 5.04
CA PRO A 115 6.70 27.22 4.89
C PRO A 115 5.52 27.73 4.07
N ILE A 116 4.69 26.79 3.63
CA ILE A 116 3.50 27.05 2.81
C ILE A 116 2.42 27.76 3.67
N ASN A 117 1.44 28.41 3.02
CA ASN A 117 0.39 29.27 3.63
C ASN A 117 0.80 30.69 4.07
N ILE A 118 2.07 31.11 3.97
CA ILE A 118 2.48 32.44 4.44
C ILE A 118 2.16 33.56 3.42
N LEU A 119 2.08 33.23 2.13
CA LEU A 119 2.03 34.23 1.07
C LEU A 119 0.60 34.62 0.69
N SER A 120 0.39 35.92 0.50
CA SER A 120 -0.87 36.48 0.01
C SER A 120 -1.05 36.25 -1.50
N LYS A 121 -1.27 34.99 -1.88
CA LYS A 121 -1.87 34.45 -3.12
C LYS A 121 -1.44 34.94 -4.51
N GLU A 122 -0.52 35.88 -4.66
CA GLU A 122 -0.04 36.34 -5.96
C GLU A 122 1.50 36.40 -5.97
N TYR A 123 2.12 35.35 -6.50
CA TYR A 123 3.46 35.47 -7.07
C TYR A 123 3.36 36.37 -8.29
N LYS A 124 4.00 37.54 -8.25
CA LYS A 124 3.92 38.53 -9.32
C LYS A 124 5.15 38.44 -10.20
N THR A 125 4.97 38.00 -11.45
CA THR A 125 5.93 38.25 -12.52
C THR A 125 5.77 39.69 -13.00
N HIS A 126 6.90 40.38 -13.19
CA HIS A 126 6.93 41.70 -13.80
C HIS A 126 7.97 41.67 -14.92
N LEU A 127 7.64 42.27 -16.06
CA LEU A 127 8.62 42.60 -17.07
C LEU A 127 9.72 43.45 -16.40
N ASP A 128 10.99 43.10 -16.64
CA ASP A 128 12.18 43.68 -15.99
C ASP A 128 12.50 43.19 -14.55
N SER A 129 11.79 42.20 -13.96
CA SER A 129 12.19 41.62 -12.65
C SER A 129 12.00 40.10 -12.51
N TYR A 130 12.69 39.51 -11.53
CA TYR A 130 12.34 38.18 -11.02
C TYR A 130 10.96 38.21 -10.32
N PRO A 131 10.33 37.04 -10.07
CA PRO A 131 9.09 36.97 -9.31
C PRO A 131 9.22 37.61 -7.93
N THR A 132 8.10 38.09 -7.41
CA THR A 132 8.04 38.75 -6.09
C THR A 132 6.84 38.25 -5.28
N PHE A 133 6.96 38.35 -3.95
CA PHE A 133 5.85 38.17 -3.02
C PHE A 133 5.87 39.20 -1.89
N GLU A 134 4.73 39.43 -1.27
CA GLU A 134 4.61 40.24 -0.05
C GLU A 134 4.56 39.34 1.20
N TYR A 135 5.17 39.81 2.29
CA TYR A 135 5.12 39.16 3.60
C TYR A 135 4.94 40.21 4.70
N THR A 136 4.25 39.82 5.77
CA THR A 136 4.12 40.60 7.01
C THR A 136 4.55 39.73 8.18
N VAL A 137 5.57 40.18 8.92
CA VAL A 137 6.03 39.56 10.16
C VAL A 137 4.93 39.70 11.22
N GLU A 138 4.55 38.57 11.83
CA GLU A 138 3.55 38.52 12.89
C GLU A 138 4.01 39.26 14.16
N SER A 139 3.09 39.95 14.83
CA SER A 139 3.35 40.71 16.06
C SER A 139 3.70 39.82 17.26
N GLY A 140 3.22 38.58 17.28
CA GLY A 140 3.57 37.59 18.30
C GLY A 140 4.91 36.92 18.03
N VAL A 141 5.93 37.17 18.85
CA VAL A 141 7.28 36.56 18.72
C VAL A 141 7.23 35.03 18.59
N LYS A 142 6.30 34.36 19.29
CA LYS A 142 6.12 32.91 19.26
C LYS A 142 5.41 32.39 17.99
N THR A 143 4.76 33.26 17.24
CA THR A 143 3.97 32.88 16.05
C THR A 143 4.66 33.25 14.75
N GLN A 144 5.63 34.18 14.80
CA GLN A 144 6.58 34.49 13.73
C GLN A 144 7.16 33.25 13.06
N LYS A 145 7.40 33.39 11.75
CA LYS A 145 7.84 32.32 10.87
C LYS A 145 9.26 32.57 10.40
N ASP A 146 10.07 31.52 10.44
CA ASP A 146 11.35 31.48 9.75
C ASP A 146 11.09 31.22 8.26
N LEU A 147 11.35 32.25 7.44
CA LEU A 147 11.06 32.24 6.03
C LEU A 147 12.35 31.89 5.27
N ILE A 148 12.29 30.83 4.48
CA ILE A 148 13.38 30.36 3.64
C ILE A 148 12.96 30.37 2.17
N ALA A 149 13.91 30.62 1.26
CA ALA A 149 13.66 30.64 -0.17
C ALA A 149 14.83 30.07 -0.99
N SER A 150 14.51 29.59 -2.20
CA SER A 150 15.46 29.01 -3.17
C SER A 150 15.16 29.51 -4.58
N SER A 151 16.19 29.63 -5.44
CA SER A 151 16.04 30.06 -6.83
C SER A 151 17.14 29.53 -7.74
N LEU A 152 16.73 28.86 -8.82
CA LEU A 152 17.60 28.31 -9.86
C LEU A 152 17.11 28.77 -11.24
N ILE A 153 17.91 29.54 -11.95
CA ILE A 153 17.58 30.07 -13.28
C ILE A 153 18.34 29.32 -14.39
N ASN A 154 17.82 29.38 -15.61
CA ASN A 154 18.47 28.90 -16.84
C ASN A 154 18.81 27.41 -16.83
N GLN A 155 18.02 26.63 -16.09
CA GLN A 155 18.23 25.20 -15.90
C GLN A 155 17.82 24.43 -17.15
N THR A 156 18.61 23.41 -17.46
CA THR A 156 18.30 22.37 -18.45
C THR A 156 18.46 21.02 -17.79
N LYS A 157 17.79 19.99 -18.32
CA LYS A 157 17.91 18.61 -17.83
C LYS A 157 19.37 18.18 -17.68
N SER A 158 19.78 17.87 -16.46
CA SER A 158 21.12 17.33 -16.19
C SER A 158 21.22 15.89 -16.71
N LYS A 159 22.42 15.51 -17.17
CA LYS A 159 22.72 14.11 -17.56
C LYS A 159 23.12 13.25 -16.37
N ASP A 160 23.60 13.87 -15.30
CA ASP A 160 24.22 13.21 -14.15
C ASP A 160 23.34 13.26 -12.89
N ASN A 161 22.48 14.27 -12.75
CA ASN A 161 21.48 14.36 -11.68
C ASN A 161 20.06 14.23 -12.26
N LYS A 162 19.24 13.38 -11.66
CA LYS A 162 17.84 13.16 -12.06
C LYS A 162 16.88 14.20 -11.46
N ASN A 163 17.28 14.86 -10.38
CA ASN A 163 16.46 15.80 -9.62
C ASN A 163 17.02 17.23 -9.73
N VAL A 164 16.16 18.21 -9.45
CA VAL A 164 16.49 19.62 -9.27
C VAL A 164 16.81 19.85 -7.79
N ASP A 165 18.08 20.13 -7.48
CA ASP A 165 18.55 20.34 -6.11
C ASP A 165 18.34 21.79 -5.66
N LEU A 166 17.24 22.05 -4.93
CA LEU A 166 16.89 23.37 -4.37
C LEU A 166 17.56 23.58 -3.00
N GLU A 167 18.63 24.36 -2.97
CA GLU A 167 19.19 24.88 -1.73
C GLU A 167 18.36 26.09 -1.25
N PHE A 168 17.86 26.01 -0.02
CA PHE A 168 17.10 27.07 0.63
C PHE A 168 17.98 27.87 1.60
N LYS A 169 17.80 29.20 1.61
CA LYS A 169 18.49 30.13 2.53
C LYS A 169 17.49 30.92 3.38
N HIS A 170 17.87 31.25 4.62
CA HIS A 170 17.09 32.14 5.50
C HIS A 170 17.04 33.54 4.92
N ILE A 171 15.83 33.99 4.56
CA ILE A 171 15.63 35.31 3.93
C ILE A 171 15.26 36.42 4.93
N LEU A 172 15.26 36.13 6.23
CA LEU A 172 14.99 37.09 7.30
C LEU A 172 16.24 37.42 8.13
N SER A 173 16.08 38.25 9.17
CA SER A 173 17.12 38.51 10.17
C SER A 173 16.68 38.04 11.55
N GLN A 174 17.58 37.38 12.29
CA GLN A 174 17.35 36.95 13.66
C GLN A 174 17.90 37.96 14.67
N ILE A 175 17.09 38.34 15.67
CA ILE A 175 17.47 39.22 16.78
C ILE A 175 17.46 38.44 18.09
N ASN A 176 18.55 38.56 18.84
CA ASN A 176 18.78 37.88 20.10
C ASN A 176 19.33 38.84 21.17
N PHE A 177 19.11 38.49 22.43
CA PHE A 177 19.61 39.23 23.58
C PHE A 177 20.41 38.32 24.51
N SER A 178 21.50 38.86 25.06
CA SER A 178 22.18 38.30 26.23
C SER A 178 22.27 39.39 27.29
N LEU A 179 21.83 39.12 28.52
CA LEU A 179 21.77 40.13 29.59
C LEU A 179 22.70 39.77 30.74
N ARG A 180 23.24 40.77 31.43
CA ARG A 180 23.95 40.59 32.70
C ARG A 180 23.74 41.75 33.67
N GLY A 181 23.93 41.49 34.96
CA GLY A 181 24.10 42.54 35.95
C GLY A 181 25.47 43.22 35.84
N GLU A 182 25.56 44.51 36.17
CA GLU A 182 26.85 45.20 36.37
C GLU A 182 27.65 44.58 37.54
N LYS A 183 26.94 44.06 38.55
CA LYS A 183 27.49 43.50 39.80
C LYS A 183 26.70 42.27 40.24
N ASP A 184 27.43 41.25 40.65
CA ASP A 184 26.98 39.94 41.15
C ASP A 184 26.29 39.99 42.53
N THR A 185 26.63 40.97 43.35
CA THR A 185 26.05 41.20 44.69
C THR A 185 24.61 41.76 44.69
N TYR A 186 23.98 41.82 43.52
CA TYR A 186 22.67 42.44 43.28
C TYR A 186 21.78 41.49 42.47
N THR A 187 20.47 41.54 42.72
CA THR A 187 19.47 40.82 41.93
C THR A 187 18.78 41.80 40.99
N TYR A 188 18.78 41.49 39.69
CA TYR A 188 18.09 42.27 38.65
C TYR A 188 16.86 41.48 38.22
N THR A 189 15.69 42.10 38.29
CA THR A 189 14.43 41.51 37.81
C THR A 189 13.95 42.30 36.61
N ILE A 190 14.13 41.75 35.42
CA ILE A 190 13.70 42.31 34.15
C ILE A 190 12.25 41.90 33.92
N THR A 191 11.39 42.87 33.60
CA THR A 191 9.95 42.71 33.38
C THR A 191 9.53 43.04 31.95
N GLN A 192 10.38 43.74 31.18
CA GLN A 192 10.13 44.00 29.77
C GLN A 192 11.46 44.02 29.00
N ILE A 193 11.47 43.42 27.81
CA ILE A 193 12.47 43.63 26.76
C ILE A 193 11.66 43.77 25.47
N GLU A 194 11.76 44.91 24.81
CA GLU A 194 10.91 45.26 23.67
C GLU A 194 11.73 45.90 22.54
N LEU A 195 11.62 45.36 21.33
CA LEU A 195 12.19 45.95 20.12
C LEU A 195 11.13 46.81 19.43
N GLN A 196 11.30 48.12 19.42
CA GLN A 196 10.27 49.09 19.03
C GLN A 196 10.51 49.69 17.64
N ASN A 197 9.41 50.12 17.00
CA ASN A 197 9.36 50.87 15.75
C ASN A 197 9.92 50.16 14.50
N ILE A 198 9.73 48.85 14.42
CA ILE A 198 10.35 47.99 13.38
C ILE A 198 9.44 47.87 12.16
N LYS A 199 10.00 47.98 10.95
CA LYS A 199 9.25 47.69 9.71
C LYS A 199 8.90 46.20 9.64
N ASN A 200 7.62 45.89 9.50
CA ASN A 200 7.10 44.53 9.61
C ASN A 200 6.44 44.01 8.32
N LYS A 201 6.18 44.83 7.31
CA LYS A 201 5.71 44.40 5.98
C LYS A 201 6.69 44.80 4.89
N GLY A 202 6.81 43.98 3.84
CA GLY A 202 7.68 44.28 2.70
C GLY A 202 7.46 43.33 1.52
N THR A 203 8.11 43.65 0.40
CA THR A 203 8.14 42.83 -0.81
C THR A 203 9.50 42.15 -0.95
N PHE A 204 9.52 40.82 -1.00
CA PHE A 204 10.71 40.05 -1.36
C PHE A 204 10.75 39.86 -2.88
N ALA A 205 11.92 40.12 -3.46
CA ALA A 205 12.23 39.78 -4.84
C ALA A 205 13.31 38.70 -4.86
N PHE A 206 13.06 37.62 -5.60
CA PHE A 206 14.07 36.61 -5.87
C PHE A 206 15.24 37.19 -6.68
N ALA A 207 16.39 36.52 -6.64
CA ALA A 207 17.53 36.80 -7.50
C ALA A 207 18.18 35.50 -7.99
N GLU A 208 19.44 35.54 -8.42
CA GLU A 208 20.16 34.38 -8.92
C GLU A 208 20.84 33.65 -7.76
N ASN A 209 21.01 32.32 -7.89
CA ASN A 209 21.80 31.50 -6.98
C ASN A 209 21.38 31.64 -5.50
N ASN A 210 20.09 31.41 -5.21
CA ASN A 210 19.53 31.43 -3.85
C ASN A 210 19.69 32.76 -3.10
N SER A 211 19.96 33.86 -3.81
CA SER A 211 19.95 35.22 -3.27
C SER A 211 18.61 35.90 -3.52
N GLY A 212 18.33 36.95 -2.76
CA GLY A 212 17.12 37.77 -2.92
C GLY A 212 17.18 39.02 -2.04
N LEU A 213 16.25 39.94 -2.25
CA LEU A 213 16.27 41.26 -1.62
C LEU A 213 14.88 41.69 -1.16
N TRP A 214 14.82 42.30 0.02
CA TRP A 214 13.63 42.99 0.51
C TRP A 214 13.59 44.43 0.04
N SER A 215 12.38 44.88 -0.32
CA SER A 215 12.08 46.23 -0.78
C SER A 215 10.69 46.65 -0.26
N ASN A 216 10.29 47.90 -0.54
CA ASN A 216 8.97 48.44 -0.18
C ASN A 216 8.59 48.24 1.30
N LEU A 217 9.56 48.43 2.20
CA LEU A 217 9.37 48.20 3.63
C LEU A 217 8.36 49.18 4.23
N GLU A 218 7.27 48.65 4.75
CA GLU A 218 6.14 49.40 5.31
C GLU A 218 5.64 48.78 6.63
N GLY A 219 4.54 49.32 7.15
CA GLY A 219 4.10 49.06 8.52
C GLY A 219 5.08 49.62 9.57
N THR A 220 4.76 49.41 10.85
CA THR A 220 5.62 49.69 12.00
C THR A 220 5.05 48.92 13.19
N GLU A 221 5.86 48.08 13.83
CA GLU A 221 5.46 47.20 14.93
C GLU A 221 6.45 47.26 16.10
N SER A 222 6.02 46.84 17.30
CA SER A 222 6.88 46.66 18.47
C SER A 222 6.75 45.24 19.05
N TYR A 223 7.88 44.57 19.23
CA TYR A 223 7.94 43.16 19.64
C TYR A 223 8.45 43.04 21.08
N SER A 224 7.57 42.68 22.01
CA SER A 224 7.95 42.35 23.38
C SER A 224 8.36 40.87 23.50
N LEU A 225 9.57 40.62 24.04
CA LEU A 225 10.12 39.28 24.25
C LEU A 225 9.69 38.63 25.56
N LEU A 226 9.16 39.39 26.52
CA LEU A 226 8.60 38.87 27.76
C LEU A 226 7.07 39.00 27.71
N ASP A 227 6.36 37.94 28.12
CA ASP A 227 4.90 37.98 28.22
C ASP A 227 4.50 38.85 29.45
N GLU A 228 3.26 39.36 29.54
CA GLU A 228 2.85 40.41 30.52
C GLU A 228 3.15 40.11 32.01
N ASN A 229 3.28 38.84 32.39
CA ASN A 229 3.57 38.40 33.76
C ASN A 229 4.91 37.63 33.88
N GLU A 230 5.72 37.63 32.81
CA GLU A 230 7.00 36.94 32.76
C GLU A 230 8.12 37.85 33.25
N THR A 231 8.99 37.31 34.10
CA THR A 231 10.15 38.05 34.60
C THR A 231 11.41 37.23 34.44
N PHE A 232 12.49 37.88 34.02
CA PHE A 232 13.82 37.29 33.96
C PHE A 232 14.67 37.80 35.12
N VAL A 233 15.34 36.90 35.83
CA VAL A 233 16.08 37.24 37.06
C VAL A 233 17.55 36.92 36.88
N LEU A 234 18.40 37.93 37.06
CA LEU A 234 19.85 37.80 37.05
C LEU A 234 20.37 37.93 38.48
N THR A 235 21.26 37.03 38.89
CA THR A 235 21.86 36.98 40.24
C THR A 235 23.39 36.95 40.20
N ASP A 236 23.99 37.21 39.06
CA ASP A 236 25.43 37.25 38.83
C ASP A 236 25.79 38.28 37.74
N ASN A 237 27.06 38.30 37.33
CA ASN A 237 27.64 39.22 36.34
C ASN A 237 28.05 38.53 35.02
N GLU A 238 27.56 37.32 34.76
CA GLU A 238 27.78 36.59 33.50
C GLU A 238 26.70 36.91 32.46
N TYR A 239 27.01 36.70 31.17
CA TYR A 239 26.05 36.94 30.09
C TYR A 239 25.09 35.77 29.88
N HIS A 240 23.89 35.95 30.40
CA HIS A 240 22.75 35.04 30.30
C HIS A 240 22.03 35.20 28.97
N LYS A 241 21.93 34.14 28.18
CA LYS A 241 21.39 34.13 26.81
C LYS A 241 19.88 33.88 26.87
N LEU A 242 19.11 34.95 26.81
CA LEU A 242 17.65 34.96 27.02
C LEU A 242 16.91 33.83 26.28
N ASN A 243 17.23 33.64 24.99
CA ASN A 243 16.61 32.62 24.16
C ASN A 243 16.98 31.17 24.52
N LEU A 244 18.13 30.94 25.16
CA LEU A 244 18.54 29.59 25.59
C LEU A 244 18.04 29.23 26.99
N GLU A 245 17.64 30.22 27.79
CA GLU A 245 17.40 30.06 29.24
C GLU A 245 15.92 30.21 29.63
N ILE A 246 15.16 31.05 28.91
CA ILE A 246 13.72 31.19 29.11
C ILE A 246 12.99 30.15 28.28
N ASN A 247 13.01 30.28 26.95
CA ASN A 247 12.69 29.24 25.95
C ASN A 247 13.19 29.72 24.57
N ASN A 248 13.43 28.81 23.62
CA ASN A 248 13.90 29.23 22.28
C ASN A 248 12.85 30.03 21.48
N ASP A 249 11.56 29.87 21.79
CA ASP A 249 10.43 30.65 21.23
C ASP A 249 10.44 32.16 21.61
N LYS A 250 11.51 32.64 22.25
CA LYS A 250 11.80 34.07 22.46
C LYS A 250 12.85 34.64 21.48
N THR A 251 13.26 33.86 20.48
CA THR A 251 14.08 34.34 19.38
C THR A 251 13.22 35.15 18.40
N LEU A 252 13.58 36.41 18.19
CA LEU A 252 12.81 37.34 17.37
C LEU A 252 13.28 37.26 15.91
N ILE A 253 12.34 37.21 14.97
CA ILE A 253 12.61 37.16 13.53
C ILE A 253 11.97 38.39 12.86
N ILE A 254 12.75 39.16 12.10
CA ILE A 254 12.29 40.41 11.49
C ILE A 254 12.67 40.51 10.00
N LEU A 255 12.05 41.45 9.28
CA LEU A 255 12.48 41.83 7.95
C LEU A 255 13.88 42.49 7.99
N PRO A 256 14.81 42.09 7.11
CA PRO A 256 16.07 42.81 6.89
C PRO A 256 15.82 44.27 6.52
N GLN A 257 16.52 45.21 7.17
CA GLN A 257 16.31 46.64 7.03
C GLN A 257 17.56 47.45 7.44
N LYS A 258 17.75 48.62 6.82
CA LYS A 258 18.91 49.50 6.99
C LYS A 258 18.46 50.90 7.37
N ASN A 259 19.30 51.65 8.11
CA ASN A 259 19.00 53.00 8.59
C ASN A 259 17.66 53.02 9.34
N THR A 260 17.60 52.31 10.47
CA THR A 260 16.36 51.96 11.17
C THR A 260 15.80 53.16 11.96
N GLU A 261 15.26 54.13 11.23
CA GLU A 261 14.76 55.40 11.78
C GLU A 261 13.78 55.20 12.94
N ASN A 262 14.22 55.61 14.13
CA ASN A 262 13.53 55.53 15.42
C ASN A 262 13.41 54.12 16.03
N ALA A 263 14.11 53.11 15.49
CA ALA A 263 14.16 51.78 16.12
C ALA A 263 14.89 51.81 17.46
N LYS A 264 14.38 51.07 18.44
CA LYS A 264 14.92 51.06 19.82
C LYS A 264 14.81 49.70 20.48
N ILE A 265 15.71 49.40 21.41
CA ILE A 265 15.51 48.36 22.42
C ILE A 265 15.12 49.05 23.72
N LYS A 266 13.94 48.77 24.25
CA LYS A 266 13.51 49.21 25.58
C LYS A 266 13.62 48.05 26.56
N ILE A 267 14.23 48.28 27.71
CA ILE A 267 14.35 47.29 28.80
C ILE A 267 13.80 47.89 30.08
N THR A 268 12.82 47.22 30.70
CA THR A 268 12.26 47.59 32.00
C THR A 268 12.72 46.58 33.04
N TYR A 269 13.34 47.06 34.11
CA TYR A 269 13.89 46.21 35.17
C TYR A 269 13.91 46.91 36.53
N SER A 270 14.04 46.11 37.59
CA SER A 270 14.31 46.57 38.95
C SER A 270 15.55 45.90 39.52
N VAL A 271 16.20 46.55 40.49
CA VAL A 271 17.43 46.06 41.14
C VAL A 271 17.23 46.01 42.65
N LYS A 272 17.65 44.90 43.27
CA LYS A 272 17.65 44.71 44.73
C LYS A 272 19.03 44.32 45.25
N GLN A 273 19.31 44.69 46.49
CA GLN A 273 20.42 44.17 47.29
C GLN A 273 19.88 43.84 48.69
N ILE A 274 20.01 42.59 49.12
CA ILE A 274 19.56 42.10 50.45
C ILE A 274 18.17 42.66 50.80
N ASP A 275 17.19 42.29 49.95
CA ASP A 275 15.78 42.71 49.97
C ASP A 275 15.45 44.20 49.79
N THR A 276 16.44 45.10 49.84
CA THR A 276 16.24 46.54 49.58
C THR A 276 16.20 46.82 48.08
N LYS A 277 15.14 47.51 47.62
CA LYS A 277 14.99 47.97 46.22
C LYS A 277 15.82 49.25 45.99
N ILE A 278 16.67 49.24 44.97
CA ILE A 278 17.65 50.29 44.68
C ILE A 278 17.35 51.04 43.38
N PHE A 279 16.80 50.33 42.38
CA PHE A 279 16.37 50.90 41.12
C PHE A 279 15.08 50.23 40.63
N GLU A 280 14.27 50.97 39.89
CA GLU A 280 13.20 50.48 39.02
C GLU A 280 12.93 51.52 37.94
N GLY A 281 12.87 51.07 36.68
CA GLY A 281 12.54 51.94 35.56
C GLY A 281 12.81 51.26 34.22
N SER A 282 12.60 52.03 33.15
CA SER A 282 12.95 51.62 31.78
C SER A 282 14.20 52.37 31.30
N LYS A 283 15.04 51.69 30.52
CA LYS A 283 16.17 52.29 29.78
C LYS A 283 16.07 51.88 28.31
N GLU A 284 16.57 52.72 27.42
CA GLU A 284 16.47 52.55 25.97
C GLU A 284 17.86 52.53 25.31
N ILE A 285 18.00 51.74 24.25
CA ILE A 285 19.12 51.76 23.31
C ILE A 285 18.58 52.24 21.96
N ASP A 286 19.19 53.28 21.42
CA ASP A 286 18.92 53.77 20.06
C ASP A 286 19.62 52.86 19.03
N LEU A 287 18.86 52.41 18.03
CA LEU A 287 19.35 51.52 16.97
C LEU A 287 19.52 52.18 15.60
N ASN A 288 19.31 53.49 15.46
CA ASN A 288 19.33 54.24 14.19
C ASN A 288 20.56 53.97 13.29
N ALA A 289 21.71 53.63 13.88
CA ALA A 289 22.97 53.36 13.18
C ALA A 289 23.19 51.88 12.80
N PHE A 290 22.27 50.98 13.14
CA PHE A 290 22.38 49.54 12.86
C PHE A 290 21.63 49.15 11.59
N SER A 291 22.14 48.10 10.92
CA SER A 291 21.46 47.40 9.84
C SER A 291 21.28 45.93 10.21
N TRP A 292 20.17 45.35 9.78
CA TRP A 292 19.93 43.91 9.84
C TRP A 292 19.88 43.40 8.41
N ASP A 293 20.88 42.61 8.04
CA ASP A 293 21.00 42.03 6.71
C ASP A 293 20.33 40.64 6.65
N ILE A 294 20.07 40.17 5.43
CA ILE A 294 19.55 38.83 5.17
C ILE A 294 20.48 37.75 5.75
N ASN A 295 19.93 36.65 6.27
CA ASN A 295 20.69 35.55 6.88
C ASN A 295 21.60 35.96 8.07
N SER A 296 21.33 37.12 8.71
CA SER A 296 22.12 37.60 9.86
C SER A 296 21.51 37.22 11.20
N ASN A 297 22.36 36.86 12.15
CA ASN A 297 22.04 36.65 13.57
C ASN A 297 22.70 37.76 14.40
N ASN A 298 21.87 38.62 14.98
CA ASN A 298 22.30 39.80 15.72
C ASN A 298 22.08 39.57 17.21
N ARG A 299 23.16 39.54 18.00
CA ARG A 299 23.12 39.30 19.43
C ARG A 299 23.52 40.54 20.21
N TYR A 300 22.52 41.22 20.76
CA TYR A 300 22.72 42.35 21.66
C TYR A 300 23.11 41.85 23.06
N ASN A 301 24.38 41.98 23.42
CA ASN A 301 24.86 41.70 24.78
C ASN A 301 24.77 42.98 25.60
N ILE A 302 23.94 43.01 26.65
CA ILE A 302 23.59 44.23 27.39
C ILE A 302 23.87 44.06 28.89
N THR A 303 24.61 44.99 29.46
CA THR A 303 24.88 45.08 30.90
C THR A 303 23.92 46.09 31.54
N LEU A 304 23.20 45.65 32.57
CA LEU A 304 22.23 46.46 33.32
C LEU A 304 22.91 47.17 34.50
N PRO A 305 22.91 48.52 34.58
CA PRO A 305 23.51 49.26 35.70
C PRO A 305 22.64 49.18 36.96
N ILE A 306 23.28 49.32 38.12
CA ILE A 306 22.61 49.26 39.44
C ILE A 306 21.70 50.45 39.77
N ASN A 307 21.73 51.54 38.99
CA ASN A 307 21.06 52.81 39.26
C ASN A 307 20.77 53.59 37.96
N GLU A 308 20.66 54.92 38.04
CA GLU A 308 20.40 55.80 36.90
C GLU A 308 21.48 55.85 35.81
N GLY A 309 22.58 55.08 35.92
CA GLY A 309 23.58 54.92 34.87
C GLY A 309 23.03 54.45 33.51
N TYR A 310 23.91 54.46 32.51
CA TYR A 310 23.59 54.06 31.14
C TYR A 310 23.73 52.55 30.92
N LEU A 311 22.98 52.00 29.96
CA LEU A 311 23.20 50.65 29.46
C LEU A 311 24.54 50.57 28.72
N ILE A 312 25.31 49.50 28.96
CA ILE A 312 26.51 49.18 28.17
C ILE A 312 26.16 47.99 27.28
N TYR A 313 26.43 48.08 25.98
CA TYR A 313 26.05 47.03 25.03
C TYR A 313 27.04 46.80 23.89
N THR A 314 27.02 45.59 23.33
CA THR A 314 27.59 45.25 22.01
C THR A 314 26.51 44.59 21.15
N ASN A 315 26.69 44.58 19.82
CA ASN A 315 25.95 43.70 18.92
C ASN A 315 26.96 42.77 18.26
N ASP A 316 26.90 41.48 18.58
CA ASP A 316 27.71 40.46 17.92
C ASP A 316 26.90 39.92 16.74
N ILE A 317 27.41 40.10 15.52
CA ILE A 317 26.75 39.67 14.28
C ILE A 317 27.46 38.41 13.78
N SER A 318 26.71 37.32 13.58
CA SER A 318 27.16 36.11 12.88
C SER A 318 26.21 35.79 11.72
N ASN A 319 26.61 34.87 10.85
CA ASN A 319 25.66 34.23 9.95
C ASN A 319 24.69 33.37 10.78
N TRP A 320 23.47 33.17 10.29
CA TRP A 320 22.46 32.29 10.92
C TRP A 320 22.94 30.83 10.96
N GLU A 321 23.77 30.43 9.97
CA GLU A 321 24.23 29.05 9.72
C GLU A 321 25.50 28.62 10.49
N GLU A 322 26.13 29.47 11.34
CA GLU A 322 27.38 29.10 12.04
C GLU A 322 27.19 28.15 13.24
N THR A 323 28.04 27.11 13.31
CA THR A 323 27.86 25.94 14.18
C THR A 323 28.43 26.08 15.61
N VAL A 324 27.71 25.54 16.60
CA VAL A 324 28.24 25.23 17.95
C VAL A 324 27.66 23.87 18.40
N PRO A 325 28.47 22.92 18.93
CA PRO A 325 27.99 21.58 19.25
C PRO A 325 27.23 21.48 20.57
N ARG A 326 26.11 20.74 20.59
CA ARG A 326 25.49 20.18 21.80
C ARG A 326 24.77 18.86 21.51
N GLU A 327 24.55 18.07 22.55
CA GLU A 327 24.12 16.67 22.47
C GLU A 327 22.73 16.47 21.87
N LYS A 328 22.63 15.48 20.97
CA LYS A 328 21.39 15.09 20.28
C LYS A 328 20.31 14.71 21.28
N ARG A 329 19.22 15.48 21.35
CA ARG A 329 18.00 15.09 22.08
C ARG A 329 17.00 14.50 21.11
N GLY A 330 16.41 13.37 21.46
CA GLY A 330 15.48 12.65 20.59
C GLY A 330 14.44 11.88 21.39
N LEU A 331 13.19 11.99 20.98
CA LEU A 331 12.09 11.14 21.44
C LEU A 331 11.84 10.07 20.38
N THR A 332 11.86 8.81 20.80
CA THR A 332 11.62 7.66 19.91
C THR A 332 10.53 6.79 20.50
N LEU A 333 9.73 6.16 19.63
CA LEU A 333 8.79 5.11 20.01
C LEU A 333 9.40 3.73 19.74
N ASN A 334 8.90 2.70 20.42
CA ASN A 334 9.16 1.30 20.08
C ASN A 334 8.58 0.90 18.70
N LYS A 335 7.53 1.59 18.25
CA LYS A 335 6.87 1.40 16.95
C LYS A 335 6.55 2.77 16.34
N THR A 336 6.93 3.00 15.09
CA THR A 336 6.51 4.17 14.28
C THR A 336 5.29 3.87 13.41
N GLU A 337 4.99 2.59 13.20
CA GLU A 337 3.76 2.12 12.56
C GLU A 337 3.25 0.87 13.29
N LEU A 338 1.94 0.66 13.22
CA LEU A 338 1.27 -0.45 13.88
C LEU A 338 -0.04 -0.80 13.17
N THR A 339 -0.09 -2.00 12.59
CA THR A 339 -1.36 -2.62 12.19
C THR A 339 -1.89 -3.44 13.36
N ILE A 340 -3.15 -3.25 13.73
CA ILE A 340 -3.81 -3.86 14.89
C ILE A 340 -5.22 -4.32 14.52
N ALA A 341 -5.67 -5.47 15.01
CA ALA A 341 -7.04 -5.92 14.79
C ALA A 341 -8.02 -5.15 15.70
N LYS A 342 -9.25 -4.96 15.24
CA LYS A 342 -10.33 -4.34 16.01
C LYS A 342 -10.52 -5.04 17.38
N GLN A 343 -10.81 -4.26 18.43
CA GLN A 343 -10.90 -4.67 19.84
C GLN A 343 -9.58 -5.11 20.51
N LYS A 344 -8.43 -5.04 19.82
CA LYS A 344 -7.12 -5.31 20.44
C LYS A 344 -6.50 -4.07 21.07
N LYS A 345 -5.54 -4.32 21.96
CA LYS A 345 -4.72 -3.30 22.63
C LYS A 345 -3.25 -3.57 22.41
N GLU A 346 -2.45 -2.52 22.36
CA GLU A 346 -0.99 -2.58 22.22
C GLU A 346 -0.37 -1.42 23.01
N THR A 347 0.88 -1.56 23.48
CA THR A 347 1.57 -0.51 24.25
C THR A 347 2.68 0.14 23.44
N LEU A 348 2.54 1.43 23.19
CA LEU A 348 3.59 2.29 22.65
C LEU A 348 4.49 2.76 23.80
N ILE A 349 5.80 2.57 23.64
CA ILE A 349 6.81 2.91 24.65
C ILE A 349 7.65 4.07 24.13
N ALA A 350 7.50 5.23 24.78
CA ALA A 350 8.28 6.42 24.48
C ALA A 350 9.62 6.42 25.23
N LYS A 351 10.71 6.69 24.50
CA LYS A 351 12.08 6.79 25.04
C LYS A 351 12.69 8.13 24.66
N LEU A 352 12.96 8.95 25.68
CA LEU A 352 13.68 10.22 25.56
C LEU A 352 15.20 9.99 25.71
N THR A 353 15.97 10.63 24.84
CA THR A 353 17.44 10.67 24.90
C THR A 353 17.89 12.14 25.03
N PRO A 354 18.87 12.46 25.91
CA PRO A 354 19.36 11.62 27.00
C PRO A 354 18.22 11.37 28.00
N ASN A 355 18.23 10.18 28.62
CA ASN A 355 17.16 9.77 29.52
C ASN A 355 17.19 10.62 30.80
N ASN A 356 16.18 11.49 30.98
CA ASN A 356 16.06 12.37 32.13
C ASN A 356 14.66 12.21 32.76
N LYS A 357 14.61 12.20 34.10
CA LYS A 357 13.41 12.00 34.93
C LYS A 357 12.53 13.25 35.07
N ASP A 358 13.00 14.41 34.64
CA ASP A 358 12.29 15.69 34.78
C ASP A 358 11.21 15.93 33.69
N TYR A 359 10.85 14.90 32.92
CA TYR A 359 9.92 14.99 31.80
C TYR A 359 8.69 14.09 32.00
N THR A 360 7.55 14.56 31.52
CA THR A 360 6.29 13.81 31.45
C THR A 360 5.92 13.53 29.99
N PHE A 361 5.09 12.52 29.74
CA PHE A 361 4.56 12.24 28.40
C PHE A 361 3.07 12.57 28.34
N GLU A 362 2.64 13.13 27.23
CA GLU A 362 1.23 13.36 26.87
C GLU A 362 0.96 12.65 25.55
N TRP A 363 -0.10 11.84 25.52
CA TRP A 363 -0.50 11.03 24.39
C TRP A 363 -1.81 11.56 23.81
N THR A 364 -1.92 11.54 22.49
CA THR A 364 -3.11 11.99 21.75
C THR A 364 -3.36 11.11 20.54
N SER A 365 -4.61 10.84 20.22
CA SER A 365 -5.02 10.25 18.94
C SER A 365 -5.51 11.34 17.98
N SER A 366 -5.33 11.13 16.68
CA SER A 366 -6.00 11.95 15.67
C SER A 366 -7.45 11.55 15.43
N ASN A 367 -7.89 10.38 15.90
CA ASN A 367 -9.27 9.91 15.78
C ASN A 367 -9.61 8.84 16.85
N ASP A 368 -10.15 9.29 17.99
CA ASP A 368 -10.54 8.43 19.12
C ASP A 368 -11.73 7.50 18.80
N ASP A 369 -12.53 7.76 17.76
CA ASP A 369 -13.60 6.83 17.33
C ASP A 369 -13.03 5.55 16.69
N ILE A 370 -11.76 5.58 16.25
CA ILE A 370 -11.08 4.46 15.56
C ILE A 370 -9.97 3.87 16.45
N VAL A 371 -9.11 4.71 17.04
CA VAL A 371 -8.07 4.29 17.99
C VAL A 371 -7.97 5.28 19.14
N THR A 372 -8.13 4.80 20.37
CA THR A 372 -7.88 5.60 21.59
C THR A 372 -6.47 5.33 22.13
N VAL A 373 -5.95 6.23 22.96
CA VAL A 373 -4.67 6.05 23.69
C VAL A 373 -4.75 6.56 25.13
N ASP A 374 -4.21 5.82 26.09
CA ASP A 374 -4.19 6.18 27.51
C ASP A 374 -2.94 6.99 27.92
N ASP A 375 -2.88 7.43 29.18
CA ASP A 375 -1.78 8.21 29.76
C ASP A 375 -0.43 7.45 29.83
N LYS A 376 -0.42 6.15 29.54
CA LYS A 376 0.75 5.25 29.53
C LYS A 376 1.16 4.84 28.11
N GLY A 377 0.44 5.28 27.08
CA GLY A 377 0.67 4.87 25.70
C GLY A 377 0.04 3.53 25.32
N VAL A 378 -0.89 3.00 26.14
CA VAL A 378 -1.70 1.85 25.75
C VAL A 378 -2.75 2.33 24.76
N ILE A 379 -2.68 1.82 23.53
CA ILE A 379 -3.70 2.08 22.50
C ILE A 379 -4.79 1.01 22.54
N GLU A 380 -6.00 1.36 22.14
CA GLU A 380 -7.12 0.42 21.96
C GLU A 380 -7.84 0.70 20.63
N ALA A 381 -7.91 -0.33 19.80
CA ALA A 381 -8.54 -0.28 18.48
C ALA A 381 -10.07 -0.45 18.59
N ILE A 382 -10.81 0.61 18.29
CA ILE A 382 -12.27 0.68 18.48
C ILE A 382 -13.02 0.26 17.23
N GLU A 383 -12.69 0.86 16.08
CA GLU A 383 -13.33 0.63 14.79
C GLU A 383 -12.30 0.50 13.66
N VAL A 384 -12.74 -0.04 12.51
CA VAL A 384 -11.89 -0.23 11.32
C VAL A 384 -11.53 1.12 10.71
N GLY A 385 -10.24 1.33 10.40
CA GLY A 385 -9.77 2.59 9.85
C GLY A 385 -8.28 2.59 9.53
N LYS A 386 -7.82 3.65 8.86
CA LYS A 386 -6.42 3.80 8.45
C LYS A 386 -5.84 5.14 8.88
N ASP A 387 -4.52 5.19 8.94
CA ASP A 387 -3.72 6.41 9.12
C ASP A 387 -4.01 7.20 10.41
N VAL A 388 -4.44 6.51 11.49
CA VAL A 388 -4.72 7.15 12.78
C VAL A 388 -3.41 7.45 13.49
N LYS A 389 -3.12 8.72 13.73
CA LYS A 389 -1.84 9.18 14.27
C LYS A 389 -1.90 9.21 15.79
N ILE A 390 -1.19 8.30 16.45
CA ILE A 390 -0.95 8.34 17.90
C ILE A 390 0.32 9.14 18.16
N THR A 391 0.18 10.33 18.73
CA THR A 391 1.28 11.26 18.97
C THR A 391 1.63 11.29 20.45
N VAL A 392 2.90 11.04 20.78
CA VAL A 392 3.47 11.33 22.09
C VAL A 392 4.24 12.65 22.07
N SER A 393 3.98 13.50 23.06
CA SER A 393 4.75 14.71 23.35
C SER A 393 5.52 14.51 24.66
N ALA A 394 6.82 14.77 24.67
CA ALA A 394 7.58 14.89 25.91
C ALA A 394 7.49 16.34 26.42
N LEU A 395 7.10 16.54 27.67
CA LEU A 395 6.94 17.85 28.29
C LEU A 395 7.88 18.04 29.47
N ASP A 396 8.48 19.23 29.58
CA ASP A 396 9.30 19.60 30.73
C ASP A 396 8.46 19.90 32.00
N THR A 397 9.14 20.22 33.11
CA THR A 397 8.52 20.58 34.39
C THR A 397 7.62 21.83 34.33
N LYS A 398 7.63 22.59 33.23
CA LYS A 398 6.75 23.74 32.97
C LYS A 398 5.63 23.41 31.97
N LYS A 399 5.40 22.13 31.65
CA LYS A 399 4.44 21.63 30.64
C LYS A 399 4.70 22.14 29.21
N ARG A 400 5.97 22.32 28.82
CA ARG A 400 6.32 22.72 27.45
C ARG A 400 6.81 21.52 26.67
N VAL A 401 6.27 21.33 25.46
CA VAL A 401 6.67 20.22 24.59
C VAL A 401 8.12 20.42 24.11
N VAL A 402 9.00 19.48 24.45
CA VAL A 402 10.43 19.52 24.09
C VAL A 402 10.80 18.53 22.97
N ALA A 403 9.93 17.56 22.68
CA ALA A 403 10.07 16.62 21.58
C ALA A 403 8.73 15.92 21.30
N ARG A 404 8.53 15.43 20.08
CA ARG A 404 7.39 14.58 19.69
C ARG A 404 7.85 13.33 18.95
N ALA A 405 7.04 12.28 19.02
CA ALA A 405 7.13 11.12 18.15
C ALA A 405 5.70 10.65 17.81
N ILE A 406 5.53 10.02 16.65
CA ILE A 406 4.23 9.60 16.12
C ILE A 406 4.31 8.12 15.77
N CYS A 407 3.25 7.38 16.09
CA CYS A 407 2.96 6.06 15.53
C CYS A 407 1.73 6.16 14.63
N ILE A 408 1.82 5.68 13.39
CA ILE A 408 0.67 5.54 12.50
C ILE A 408 0.00 4.20 12.78
N VAL A 409 -1.29 4.22 13.13
CA VAL A 409 -2.06 3.03 13.48
C VAL A 409 -3.11 2.75 12.41
N ASN A 410 -3.10 1.52 11.90
CA ASN A 410 -4.09 0.97 11.00
C ASN A 410 -4.92 -0.10 11.73
N VAL A 411 -6.24 0.04 11.74
CA VAL A 411 -7.15 -0.93 12.35
C VAL A 411 -7.83 -1.78 11.29
N ASN A 412 -7.59 -3.08 11.33
CA ASN A 412 -8.21 -4.06 10.45
C ASN A 412 -9.43 -4.74 11.10
N GLU A 413 -10.33 -5.27 10.28
CA GLU A 413 -11.34 -6.25 10.70
C GLU A 413 -10.67 -7.44 11.40
N THR A 414 -11.25 -7.90 12.51
CA THR A 414 -10.84 -9.14 13.16
C THR A 414 -11.51 -10.31 12.44
N ILE A 415 -10.72 -11.22 11.85
CA ILE A 415 -11.29 -12.43 11.25
C ILE A 415 -11.91 -13.29 12.35
N SER A 416 -13.22 -13.48 12.29
CA SER A 416 -13.92 -14.38 13.20
C SER A 416 -13.87 -15.81 12.65
N ILE A 417 -13.07 -16.67 13.29
CA ILE A 417 -13.01 -18.12 13.02
C ILE A 417 -13.59 -18.83 14.25
N PRO A 418 -14.92 -19.08 14.29
CA PRO A 418 -15.60 -19.60 15.49
C PRO A 418 -15.39 -21.10 15.72
N ASP A 419 -14.90 -21.84 14.72
CA ASP A 419 -14.62 -23.27 14.83
C ASP A 419 -13.18 -23.48 15.34
N GLU A 420 -13.06 -23.98 16.58
CA GLU A 420 -11.77 -24.25 17.23
C GLU A 420 -10.88 -25.23 16.44
N LYS A 421 -11.46 -26.14 15.66
CA LYS A 421 -10.70 -27.06 14.81
C LYS A 421 -10.23 -26.38 13.55
N PHE A 422 -11.00 -25.46 12.99
CA PHE A 422 -10.60 -24.69 11.81
C PHE A 422 -9.44 -23.75 12.14
N ILE A 423 -9.53 -22.96 13.22
CA ILE A 423 -8.42 -22.08 13.63
C ILE A 423 -7.16 -22.87 14.00
N GLN A 424 -7.28 -23.99 14.73
CA GLN A 424 -6.13 -24.85 15.01
C GLN A 424 -5.54 -25.45 13.73
N ALA A 425 -6.36 -25.86 12.77
CA ALA A 425 -5.86 -26.36 11.49
C ALA A 425 -5.11 -25.27 10.70
N LEU A 426 -5.59 -24.02 10.72
CA LEU A 426 -4.89 -22.88 10.10
C LEU A 426 -3.53 -22.61 10.76
N ILE A 427 -3.45 -22.68 12.09
CA ILE A 427 -2.19 -22.55 12.84
C ILE A 427 -1.25 -23.72 12.51
N ASP A 428 -1.76 -24.96 12.46
CA ASP A 428 -0.98 -26.17 12.12
C ASP A 428 -0.39 -26.11 10.69
N GLU A 429 -1.16 -25.59 9.72
CA GLU A 429 -0.69 -25.37 8.34
C GLU A 429 0.23 -24.13 8.20
N GLY A 430 0.53 -23.43 9.29
CA GLY A 430 1.46 -22.30 9.33
C GLY A 430 0.91 -20.98 8.76
N VAL A 431 -0.43 -20.81 8.77
CA VAL A 431 -1.08 -19.55 8.38
C VAL A 431 -0.86 -18.45 9.43
N ASP A 432 -0.84 -18.82 10.71
CA ASP A 432 -0.39 -17.96 11.82
C ASP A 432 1.15 -17.83 11.76
N VAL A 433 1.61 -16.77 11.08
CA VAL A 433 3.04 -16.49 10.85
C VAL A 433 3.63 -15.78 12.06
N ASN A 434 2.85 -14.89 12.70
CA ASN A 434 3.31 -14.07 13.82
C ASN A 434 3.29 -14.84 15.17
N LYS A 435 2.52 -15.94 15.26
CA LYS A 435 2.31 -16.83 16.40
C LYS A 435 1.57 -16.21 17.58
N ASP A 436 0.62 -15.32 17.30
CA ASP A 436 -0.28 -14.73 18.30
C ASP A 436 -1.52 -15.59 18.59
N GLY A 437 -1.77 -16.64 17.79
CA GLY A 437 -2.89 -17.57 17.95
C GLY A 437 -4.17 -17.14 17.25
N GLU A 438 -4.14 -16.05 16.49
CA GLU A 438 -5.23 -15.58 15.64
C GLU A 438 -4.78 -15.55 14.17
N ILE A 439 -5.68 -15.18 13.25
CA ILE A 439 -5.38 -15.10 11.82
C ILE A 439 -5.71 -13.69 11.35
N SER A 440 -4.69 -12.96 10.89
CA SER A 440 -4.86 -11.61 10.33
C SER A 440 -5.39 -11.63 8.90
N ALA A 441 -5.90 -10.48 8.44
CA ALA A 441 -6.31 -10.27 7.05
C ALA A 441 -5.14 -10.47 6.07
N GLU A 442 -3.94 -10.06 6.48
CA GLU A 442 -2.70 -10.20 5.74
C GLU A 442 -2.29 -11.68 5.57
N GLU A 443 -2.36 -12.47 6.65
CA GLU A 443 -2.06 -13.91 6.63
C GLU A 443 -3.08 -14.67 5.77
N ALA A 444 -4.38 -14.45 5.98
CA ALA A 444 -5.42 -15.07 5.15
C ALA A 444 -5.29 -14.69 3.66
N PHE A 445 -4.88 -13.46 3.34
CA PHE A 445 -4.63 -13.00 1.97
C PHE A 445 -3.35 -13.56 1.35
N ALA A 446 -2.37 -13.99 2.15
CA ALA A 446 -1.15 -14.63 1.68
C ALA A 446 -1.37 -16.10 1.24
N VAL A 447 -2.35 -16.79 1.82
CA VAL A 447 -2.64 -18.20 1.51
C VAL A 447 -3.08 -18.37 0.03
N ARG A 448 -2.52 -19.39 -0.63
CA ARG A 448 -2.88 -19.83 -2.00
C ARG A 448 -3.39 -21.26 -2.06
N ILE A 449 -2.97 -22.09 -1.11
CA ILE A 449 -3.29 -23.51 -0.99
C ILE A 449 -3.64 -23.75 0.48
N LEU A 450 -4.75 -24.43 0.75
CA LEU A 450 -5.15 -24.80 2.10
C LEU A 450 -5.62 -26.26 2.13
N GLU A 451 -4.88 -27.12 2.82
CA GLU A 451 -5.14 -28.57 2.90
C GLU A 451 -5.53 -29.01 4.32
N ILE A 452 -6.75 -28.69 4.73
CA ILE A 452 -7.29 -28.90 6.09
C ILE A 452 -8.13 -30.18 6.20
N LYS A 453 -7.78 -31.22 5.45
CA LYS A 453 -8.52 -32.48 5.39
C LYS A 453 -8.41 -33.31 6.68
N ASN A 454 -9.49 -34.00 7.06
CA ASN A 454 -9.55 -34.88 8.24
C ASN A 454 -9.08 -34.21 9.55
N LYS A 455 -9.67 -33.05 9.88
CA LYS A 455 -9.34 -32.23 11.07
C LYS A 455 -10.52 -32.10 12.05
N ASP A 456 -11.59 -32.88 11.87
CA ASP A 456 -12.85 -32.81 12.63
C ASP A 456 -13.60 -31.45 12.56
N ILE A 457 -13.32 -30.64 11.52
CA ILE A 457 -13.90 -29.29 11.36
C ILE A 457 -15.40 -29.36 11.06
N THR A 458 -16.19 -28.48 11.66
CA THR A 458 -17.66 -28.39 11.49
C THR A 458 -18.11 -27.15 10.70
N SER A 459 -17.32 -26.08 10.70
CA SER A 459 -17.58 -24.85 9.94
C SER A 459 -16.29 -24.24 9.39
N LEU A 460 -16.35 -23.71 8.16
CA LEU A 460 -15.30 -22.88 7.56
C LEU A 460 -15.60 -21.37 7.63
N ALA A 461 -16.45 -20.90 8.53
CA ALA A 461 -16.64 -19.47 8.76
C ALA A 461 -15.28 -18.78 9.03
N GLY A 462 -14.99 -17.71 8.28
CA GLY A 462 -13.66 -17.09 8.20
C GLY A 462 -12.93 -17.38 6.87
N ILE A 463 -13.30 -18.42 6.11
CA ILE A 463 -12.69 -18.73 4.80
C ILE A 463 -12.90 -17.62 3.77
N GLU A 464 -13.93 -16.78 3.93
CA GLU A 464 -14.26 -15.67 3.04
C GLU A 464 -13.19 -14.57 2.97
N TYR A 465 -12.28 -14.53 3.95
CA TYR A 465 -11.12 -13.63 3.98
C TYR A 465 -9.94 -14.14 3.13
N PHE A 466 -9.91 -15.43 2.78
CA PHE A 466 -8.88 -16.09 1.99
C PHE A 466 -9.08 -15.83 0.49
N LYS A 467 -9.07 -14.54 0.11
CA LYS A 467 -9.49 -14.02 -1.20
C LYS A 467 -8.59 -14.40 -2.37
N ALA A 468 -7.41 -14.93 -2.09
CA ALA A 468 -6.43 -15.37 -3.08
C ALA A 468 -6.25 -16.90 -3.13
N LEU A 469 -7.09 -17.65 -2.40
CA LEU A 469 -7.07 -19.10 -2.34
C LEU A 469 -7.35 -19.71 -3.73
N SER A 470 -6.44 -20.53 -4.23
CA SER A 470 -6.55 -21.24 -5.51
C SER A 470 -6.93 -22.70 -5.31
N ILE A 471 -6.41 -23.33 -4.25
CA ILE A 471 -6.65 -24.74 -3.93
C ILE A 471 -7.21 -24.85 -2.51
N LEU A 472 -8.36 -25.49 -2.35
CA LEU A 472 -8.95 -25.82 -1.05
C LEU A 472 -9.23 -27.32 -0.99
N ASP A 473 -8.53 -28.03 -0.11
CA ASP A 473 -8.91 -29.37 0.34
C ASP A 473 -9.44 -29.30 1.78
N CYS A 474 -10.75 -29.44 1.90
CA CYS A 474 -11.48 -29.50 3.17
C CYS A 474 -12.17 -30.86 3.36
N SER A 475 -11.76 -31.88 2.62
CA SER A 475 -12.36 -33.22 2.65
C SER A 475 -12.23 -33.92 4.00
N GLU A 476 -13.06 -34.94 4.23
CA GLU A 476 -13.05 -35.75 5.47
C GLU A 476 -13.33 -34.93 6.75
N ASN A 477 -14.10 -33.84 6.63
CA ASN A 477 -14.57 -33.00 7.74
C ASN A 477 -16.10 -33.08 7.90
N LYS A 478 -16.61 -32.57 9.02
CA LYS A 478 -18.04 -32.63 9.40
C LYS A 478 -18.80 -31.37 8.97
N LEU A 479 -18.48 -30.82 7.80
CA LEU A 479 -19.11 -29.62 7.27
C LEU A 479 -20.56 -29.94 6.85
N GLU A 480 -21.55 -29.32 7.49
CA GLU A 480 -22.96 -29.38 7.04
C GLU A 480 -23.28 -28.33 5.95
N SER A 481 -22.44 -27.30 5.83
CA SER A 481 -22.54 -26.24 4.83
C SER A 481 -21.16 -25.73 4.43
N LEU A 482 -21.06 -25.15 3.23
CA LEU A 482 -19.82 -24.59 2.68
C LEU A 482 -20.16 -23.35 1.85
N ASP A 483 -19.81 -22.16 2.33
CA ASP A 483 -19.82 -20.92 1.55
C ASP A 483 -18.39 -20.60 1.10
N ILE A 484 -18.19 -20.57 -0.22
CA ILE A 484 -16.94 -20.22 -0.89
C ILE A 484 -17.15 -19.07 -1.90
N SER A 485 -18.26 -18.33 -1.75
CA SER A 485 -18.69 -17.29 -2.69
C SER A 485 -17.71 -16.11 -2.81
N LYS A 486 -16.80 -15.94 -1.83
CA LYS A 486 -15.73 -14.94 -1.86
C LYS A 486 -14.40 -15.48 -2.38
N ASN A 487 -14.19 -16.80 -2.38
CA ASN A 487 -12.96 -17.46 -2.86
C ASN A 487 -13.00 -17.62 -4.40
N THR A 488 -13.20 -16.50 -5.09
CA THR A 488 -13.42 -16.44 -6.55
C THR A 488 -12.21 -16.84 -7.40
N THR A 489 -11.03 -16.92 -6.77
CA THR A 489 -9.77 -17.40 -7.36
C THR A 489 -9.63 -18.93 -7.39
N LEU A 490 -10.53 -19.69 -6.74
CA LEU A 490 -10.43 -21.15 -6.67
C LEU A 490 -10.38 -21.79 -8.07
N THR A 491 -9.35 -22.61 -8.27
CA THR A 491 -9.16 -23.52 -9.42
C THR A 491 -9.46 -24.96 -9.04
N ASP A 492 -9.23 -25.34 -7.78
CA ASP A 492 -9.35 -26.71 -7.30
C ASP A 492 -10.08 -26.74 -5.95
N LEU A 493 -11.21 -27.46 -5.91
CA LEU A 493 -11.98 -27.67 -4.69
C LEU A 493 -12.15 -29.16 -4.41
N ASN A 494 -11.73 -29.61 -3.23
CA ASN A 494 -12.06 -30.90 -2.67
C ASN A 494 -12.85 -30.72 -1.36
N CYS A 495 -14.13 -31.08 -1.40
CA CYS A 495 -15.04 -31.13 -0.25
C CYS A 495 -15.66 -32.53 -0.07
N SER A 496 -15.03 -33.55 -0.66
CA SER A 496 -15.49 -34.95 -0.57
C SER A 496 -15.52 -35.45 0.89
N LYS A 497 -16.41 -36.40 1.20
CA LYS A 497 -16.63 -36.96 2.54
C LYS A 497 -16.93 -35.86 3.58
N THR A 498 -17.89 -35.01 3.24
CA THR A 498 -18.48 -34.00 4.14
C THR A 498 -20.00 -34.14 4.15
N GLU A 499 -20.67 -33.57 5.15
CA GLU A 499 -22.11 -33.72 5.36
C GLU A 499 -22.96 -32.68 4.58
N ILE A 500 -22.35 -31.97 3.61
CA ILE A 500 -23.01 -30.91 2.84
C ILE A 500 -24.15 -31.45 1.97
N LYS A 501 -25.26 -30.71 1.93
CA LYS A 501 -26.49 -31.04 1.17
C LYS A 501 -26.69 -30.19 -0.08
N SER A 502 -25.96 -29.09 -0.18
CA SER A 502 -26.01 -28.14 -1.29
C SER A 502 -24.65 -27.44 -1.42
N LEU A 503 -24.26 -27.12 -2.65
CA LEU A 503 -23.03 -26.40 -2.95
C LEU A 503 -23.29 -25.37 -4.06
N ASP A 504 -23.01 -24.09 -3.80
CA ASP A 504 -23.03 -23.03 -4.82
C ASP A 504 -21.59 -22.74 -5.29
N VAL A 505 -21.32 -23.04 -6.56
CA VAL A 505 -20.03 -22.76 -7.23
C VAL A 505 -20.14 -21.63 -8.28
N SER A 506 -21.25 -20.89 -8.31
CA SER A 506 -21.57 -19.87 -9.33
C SER A 506 -20.60 -18.67 -9.33
N LYS A 507 -19.87 -18.46 -8.23
CA LYS A 507 -18.82 -17.44 -8.10
C LYS A 507 -17.41 -17.97 -8.40
N ASN A 508 -17.22 -19.28 -8.35
CA ASN A 508 -15.93 -19.95 -8.52
C ASN A 508 -15.72 -20.32 -10.00
N THR A 509 -15.86 -19.32 -10.87
CA THR A 509 -15.82 -19.45 -12.35
C THR A 509 -14.46 -19.87 -12.91
N ASN A 510 -13.44 -19.95 -12.05
CA ASN A 510 -12.09 -20.40 -12.37
C ASN A 510 -11.84 -21.89 -12.08
N LEU A 511 -12.82 -22.62 -11.50
CA LEU A 511 -12.69 -24.04 -11.19
C LEU A 511 -12.32 -24.88 -12.44
N LEU A 512 -11.22 -25.60 -12.31
CA LEU A 512 -10.71 -26.61 -13.23
C LEU A 512 -10.99 -28.04 -12.71
N SER A 513 -11.11 -28.19 -11.38
CA SER A 513 -11.28 -29.44 -10.66
C SER A 513 -12.28 -29.27 -9.52
N LEU A 514 -13.31 -30.11 -9.47
CA LEU A 514 -14.32 -30.10 -8.41
C LEU A 514 -14.58 -31.52 -7.91
N LYS A 515 -14.36 -31.76 -6.61
CA LYS A 515 -14.60 -33.03 -5.93
C LYS A 515 -15.55 -32.84 -4.74
N LEU A 516 -16.66 -33.57 -4.76
CA LEU A 516 -17.72 -33.60 -3.76
C LEU A 516 -18.24 -35.03 -3.55
N ASP A 517 -17.38 -36.03 -3.73
CA ASP A 517 -17.72 -37.45 -3.54
C ASP A 517 -18.13 -37.74 -2.09
N TYR A 518 -19.04 -38.68 -1.86
CA TYR A 518 -19.51 -39.00 -0.50
C TYR A 518 -20.04 -37.76 0.25
N THR A 519 -20.84 -36.95 -0.43
CA THR A 519 -21.61 -35.83 0.16
C THR A 519 -23.10 -36.06 -0.10
N HIS A 520 -23.97 -35.32 0.60
CA HIS A 520 -25.43 -35.48 0.46
C HIS A 520 -26.06 -34.60 -0.63
N VAL A 521 -25.26 -33.97 -1.48
CA VAL A 521 -25.72 -33.05 -2.54
C VAL A 521 -26.74 -33.72 -3.47
N GLU A 522 -27.90 -33.08 -3.64
CA GLU A 522 -29.02 -33.57 -4.48
C GLU A 522 -29.05 -32.92 -5.88
N SER A 523 -28.46 -31.73 -6.02
CA SER A 523 -28.37 -30.99 -7.28
C SER A 523 -27.17 -30.06 -7.29
N LEU A 524 -26.58 -29.82 -8.46
CA LEU A 524 -25.42 -28.96 -8.65
C LEU A 524 -25.57 -28.14 -9.95
N ASP A 525 -25.52 -26.81 -9.85
CA ASP A 525 -25.49 -25.91 -11.02
C ASP A 525 -24.03 -25.64 -11.41
N LEU A 526 -23.70 -25.93 -12.67
CA LEU A 526 -22.37 -25.75 -13.26
C LEU A 526 -22.36 -24.74 -14.41
N CYS A 527 -23.45 -23.99 -14.65
CA CYS A 527 -23.60 -23.08 -15.79
C CYS A 527 -22.64 -21.86 -15.80
N LYS A 528 -21.74 -21.77 -14.82
CA LYS A 528 -20.70 -20.72 -14.70
C LYS A 528 -19.28 -21.31 -14.64
N ASN A 529 -19.14 -22.64 -14.59
CA ASN A 529 -17.88 -23.35 -14.40
C ASN A 529 -17.40 -23.92 -15.74
N THR A 530 -17.38 -23.06 -16.77
CA THR A 530 -17.11 -23.45 -18.17
C THR A 530 -15.70 -23.98 -18.40
N LYS A 531 -14.78 -23.72 -17.47
CA LYS A 531 -13.38 -24.19 -17.48
C LYS A 531 -13.18 -25.56 -16.82
N LEU A 532 -14.24 -26.15 -16.26
CA LEU A 532 -14.15 -27.37 -15.47
C LEU A 532 -13.66 -28.54 -16.33
N SER A 533 -12.56 -29.16 -15.91
CA SER A 533 -11.84 -30.22 -16.63
C SER A 533 -11.93 -31.59 -15.96
N SER A 534 -12.14 -31.64 -14.63
CA SER A 534 -12.44 -32.86 -13.87
C SER A 534 -13.56 -32.60 -12.88
N LEU A 535 -14.55 -33.50 -12.83
CA LEU A 535 -15.68 -33.46 -11.91
C LEU A 535 -15.86 -34.83 -11.25
N SER A 536 -15.84 -34.84 -9.91
CA SER A 536 -16.07 -36.03 -9.09
C SER A 536 -17.22 -35.78 -8.11
N CYS A 537 -18.34 -36.44 -8.35
CA CYS A 537 -19.57 -36.38 -7.55
C CYS A 537 -20.11 -37.78 -7.23
N SER A 538 -19.22 -38.76 -7.09
CA SER A 538 -19.60 -40.15 -6.85
C SER A 538 -20.07 -40.36 -5.41
N ASN A 539 -21.04 -41.26 -5.19
CA ASN A 539 -21.69 -41.47 -3.88
C ASN A 539 -22.38 -40.19 -3.38
N THR A 540 -23.15 -39.54 -4.24
CA THR A 540 -23.99 -38.37 -3.91
C THR A 540 -25.46 -38.66 -4.22
N ASN A 541 -26.36 -37.80 -3.74
CA ASN A 541 -27.80 -37.94 -3.97
C ASN A 541 -28.28 -37.35 -5.30
N ILE A 542 -27.37 -36.97 -6.20
CA ILE A 542 -27.70 -36.28 -7.46
C ILE A 542 -28.60 -37.13 -8.36
N GLU A 543 -29.78 -36.58 -8.70
CA GLU A 543 -30.78 -37.20 -9.60
C GLU A 543 -30.68 -36.69 -11.05
N TYR A 544 -30.17 -35.46 -11.23
CA TYR A 544 -29.93 -34.82 -12.52
C TYR A 544 -28.70 -33.91 -12.42
N ILE A 545 -27.88 -33.88 -13.48
CA ILE A 545 -26.75 -32.95 -13.61
C ILE A 545 -26.67 -32.41 -15.03
N ASP A 546 -26.51 -31.10 -15.17
CA ASP A 546 -26.24 -30.44 -16.44
C ASP A 546 -24.75 -30.08 -16.52
N ILE A 547 -24.07 -30.70 -17.48
CA ILE A 547 -22.64 -30.50 -17.76
C ILE A 547 -22.42 -29.88 -19.17
N SER A 548 -23.47 -29.38 -19.81
CA SER A 548 -23.43 -28.91 -21.20
C SER A 548 -22.49 -27.71 -21.42
N GLU A 549 -22.35 -26.84 -20.42
CA GLU A 549 -21.43 -25.69 -20.41
C GLU A 549 -19.98 -26.09 -20.05
N CYS A 550 -19.75 -27.28 -19.47
CA CYS A 550 -18.43 -27.80 -19.12
C CYS A 550 -17.74 -28.43 -20.36
N THR A 551 -17.60 -27.67 -21.44
CA THR A 551 -17.08 -28.16 -22.73
C THR A 551 -15.60 -28.60 -22.69
N ASP A 552 -14.86 -28.18 -21.66
CA ASP A 552 -13.47 -28.58 -21.41
C ASP A 552 -13.32 -29.86 -20.56
N LEU A 553 -14.43 -30.50 -20.15
CA LEU A 553 -14.43 -31.67 -19.28
C LEU A 553 -13.71 -32.87 -19.91
N LEU A 554 -12.67 -33.35 -19.22
CA LEU A 554 -11.83 -34.49 -19.57
C LEU A 554 -12.21 -35.75 -18.77
N GLU A 555 -12.73 -35.56 -17.55
CA GLU A 555 -13.03 -36.64 -16.61
C GLU A 555 -14.32 -36.38 -15.85
N LEU A 556 -15.17 -37.41 -15.77
CA LEU A 556 -16.41 -37.38 -15.01
C LEU A 556 -16.59 -38.65 -14.18
N MET A 557 -16.62 -38.49 -12.86
CA MET A 557 -16.85 -39.55 -11.88
C MET A 557 -18.18 -39.30 -11.16
N CYS A 558 -19.26 -39.94 -11.64
CA CYS A 558 -20.63 -39.82 -11.13
C CYS A 558 -21.21 -41.18 -10.71
N SER A 559 -20.36 -42.09 -10.22
CA SER A 559 -20.74 -43.45 -9.84
C SER A 559 -21.47 -43.48 -8.49
N ASN A 560 -22.38 -44.43 -8.28
CA ASN A 560 -23.25 -44.51 -7.09
C ASN A 560 -24.05 -43.22 -6.87
N THR A 561 -24.66 -42.70 -7.94
CA THR A 561 -25.59 -41.57 -7.87
C THR A 561 -27.02 -42.03 -8.21
N LYS A 562 -28.00 -41.14 -8.08
CA LYS A 562 -29.39 -41.44 -8.45
C LYS A 562 -29.70 -41.12 -9.92
N LEU A 563 -28.69 -40.73 -10.72
CA LEU A 563 -28.84 -40.38 -12.13
C LEU A 563 -29.61 -41.46 -12.91
N THR A 564 -30.66 -41.04 -13.61
CA THR A 564 -31.44 -41.89 -14.54
C THR A 564 -31.05 -41.66 -16.00
N PHE A 565 -30.39 -40.54 -16.28
CA PHE A 565 -29.93 -40.11 -17.59
C PHE A 565 -28.71 -39.20 -17.41
N ILE A 566 -27.84 -39.16 -18.42
CA ILE A 566 -26.71 -38.25 -18.52
C ILE A 566 -26.53 -37.84 -19.99
N ASN A 567 -26.39 -36.54 -20.26
CA ASN A 567 -26.03 -36.04 -21.58
C ASN A 567 -24.54 -35.66 -21.57
N THR A 568 -23.78 -36.19 -22.52
CA THR A 568 -22.34 -35.90 -22.68
C THR A 568 -21.98 -35.31 -24.05
N ASP A 569 -22.97 -34.90 -24.85
CA ASP A 569 -22.84 -34.48 -26.26
C ASP A 569 -21.93 -33.24 -26.43
N LYS A 570 -21.85 -32.39 -25.40
CA LYS A 570 -21.03 -31.17 -25.41
C LYS A 570 -19.63 -31.40 -24.86
N ASN A 571 -19.41 -32.49 -24.13
CA ASN A 571 -18.15 -32.83 -23.48
C ASN A 571 -17.30 -33.66 -24.46
N THR A 572 -17.08 -33.15 -25.68
CA THR A 572 -16.42 -33.90 -26.77
C THR A 572 -14.95 -34.24 -26.48
N LYS A 573 -14.36 -33.60 -25.47
CA LYS A 573 -12.99 -33.85 -24.97
C LYS A 573 -12.93 -34.93 -23.87
N LEU A 574 -14.08 -35.47 -23.43
CA LEU A 574 -14.16 -36.44 -22.33
C LEU A 574 -13.35 -37.70 -22.66
N LYS A 575 -12.42 -38.04 -21.76
CA LYS A 575 -11.53 -39.20 -21.83
C LYS A 575 -11.95 -40.30 -20.88
N ASN A 576 -12.41 -39.92 -19.68
CA ASN A 576 -12.76 -40.85 -18.62
C ASN A 576 -14.21 -40.62 -18.18
N LEU A 577 -15.05 -41.67 -18.24
CA LEU A 577 -16.40 -41.66 -17.73
C LEU A 577 -16.62 -42.84 -16.76
N TYR A 578 -16.90 -42.52 -15.49
CA TYR A 578 -17.23 -43.48 -14.44
C TYR A 578 -18.64 -43.21 -13.90
N CYS A 579 -19.64 -43.88 -14.45
CA CYS A 579 -21.07 -43.69 -14.14
C CYS A 579 -21.73 -44.91 -13.46
N SER A 580 -20.94 -45.89 -13.08
CA SER A 580 -21.35 -47.19 -12.51
C SER A 580 -22.28 -47.09 -11.28
N ASN A 581 -23.11 -48.11 -11.05
CA ASN A 581 -24.06 -48.18 -9.92
C ASN A 581 -25.07 -47.01 -9.89
N SER A 582 -25.53 -46.56 -11.05
CA SER A 582 -26.57 -45.53 -11.21
C SER A 582 -27.81 -46.12 -11.90
N LYS A 583 -28.88 -45.36 -12.06
CA LYS A 583 -30.14 -45.83 -12.69
C LYS A 583 -30.23 -45.51 -14.19
N ILE A 584 -29.09 -45.44 -14.86
CA ILE A 584 -28.99 -45.05 -16.27
C ILE A 584 -29.43 -46.24 -17.16
N ILE A 585 -30.48 -46.02 -17.96
CA ILE A 585 -31.09 -47.05 -18.84
C ILE A 585 -30.56 -46.96 -20.28
N SER A 586 -30.07 -45.78 -20.68
CA SER A 586 -29.50 -45.51 -22.01
C SER A 586 -28.35 -44.52 -21.88
N LEU A 587 -27.28 -44.74 -22.66
CA LEU A 587 -26.10 -43.90 -22.69
C LEU A 587 -25.71 -43.67 -24.17
N ASP A 588 -25.71 -42.41 -24.61
CA ASP A 588 -25.18 -41.99 -25.91
C ASP A 588 -23.78 -41.42 -25.69
N LEU A 589 -22.80 -41.95 -26.44
CA LEU A 589 -21.39 -41.55 -26.39
C LEU A 589 -20.84 -41.20 -27.78
N SER A 590 -21.73 -40.99 -28.76
CA SER A 590 -21.39 -40.81 -30.18
C SER A 590 -20.48 -39.60 -30.44
N GLU A 591 -20.54 -38.57 -29.60
CA GLU A 591 -19.67 -37.39 -29.68
C GLU A 591 -18.41 -37.46 -28.79
N ASN A 592 -18.32 -38.40 -27.85
CA ASN A 592 -17.16 -38.57 -26.96
C ASN A 592 -16.05 -39.41 -27.63
N LYS A 593 -15.58 -38.94 -28.78
CA LYS A 593 -14.60 -39.61 -29.65
C LYS A 593 -13.21 -39.74 -29.01
N GLU A 594 -12.93 -38.97 -27.96
CA GLU A 594 -11.69 -38.99 -27.18
C GLU A 594 -11.69 -39.98 -25.99
N LEU A 595 -12.78 -40.72 -25.77
CA LEU A 595 -12.94 -41.61 -24.62
C LEU A 595 -11.89 -42.75 -24.62
N ASP A 596 -11.11 -42.81 -23.54
CA ASP A 596 -10.09 -43.83 -23.23
C ASP A 596 -10.62 -44.87 -22.23
N GLN A 597 -11.40 -44.41 -21.24
CA GLN A 597 -11.93 -45.26 -20.16
C GLN A 597 -13.43 -45.06 -19.97
N LEU A 598 -14.17 -46.17 -20.02
CA LEU A 598 -15.60 -46.22 -19.75
C LEU A 598 -15.90 -47.27 -18.68
N TYR A 599 -16.43 -46.82 -17.55
CA TYR A 599 -16.95 -47.66 -16.48
C TYR A 599 -18.44 -47.33 -16.32
N CYS A 600 -19.26 -48.27 -16.77
CA CYS A 600 -20.72 -48.17 -16.80
C CYS A 600 -21.34 -49.48 -16.26
N ASN A 601 -20.69 -50.08 -15.27
CA ASN A 601 -21.08 -51.35 -14.66
C ASN A 601 -22.21 -51.15 -13.64
N ASN A 602 -23.03 -52.19 -13.42
CA ASN A 602 -24.24 -52.11 -12.58
C ASN A 602 -25.17 -50.96 -13.02
N LEU A 603 -25.61 -51.04 -14.29
CA LEU A 603 -26.57 -50.14 -14.93
C LEU A 603 -27.64 -50.95 -15.67
N GLU A 604 -28.79 -50.34 -15.92
CA GLU A 604 -29.93 -51.00 -16.58
C GLU A 604 -29.84 -51.01 -18.14
N LEU A 605 -28.63 -50.82 -18.68
CA LEU A 605 -28.35 -50.79 -20.12
C LEU A 605 -28.72 -52.12 -20.79
N LYS A 606 -29.47 -52.06 -21.91
CA LYS A 606 -29.83 -53.23 -22.75
C LYS A 606 -28.99 -53.37 -24.02
N SER A 607 -28.38 -52.26 -24.42
CA SER A 607 -27.56 -52.10 -25.63
C SER A 607 -26.67 -50.87 -25.43
N LEU A 608 -25.49 -50.88 -26.04
CA LEU A 608 -24.57 -49.74 -26.04
C LEU A 608 -23.87 -49.68 -27.39
N ASP A 609 -23.93 -48.53 -28.07
CA ASP A 609 -23.15 -48.27 -29.29
C ASP A 609 -21.83 -47.60 -28.91
N LEU A 610 -20.70 -48.22 -29.26
CA LEU A 610 -19.35 -47.71 -29.05
C LEU A 610 -18.60 -47.50 -30.37
N SER A 611 -19.31 -47.48 -31.51
CA SER A 611 -18.71 -47.40 -32.85
C SER A 611 -17.89 -46.13 -33.09
N ALA A 612 -18.20 -45.04 -32.37
CA ALA A 612 -17.45 -43.79 -32.40
C ALA A 612 -16.21 -43.78 -31.47
N ASN A 613 -16.24 -44.53 -30.37
CA ASN A 613 -15.28 -44.44 -29.25
C ASN A 613 -14.01 -45.26 -29.49
N THR A 614 -13.47 -45.20 -30.71
CA THR A 614 -12.33 -46.00 -31.22
C THR A 614 -11.02 -45.89 -30.43
N LYS A 615 -10.94 -44.93 -29.50
CA LYS A 615 -9.80 -44.69 -28.60
C LYS A 615 -9.86 -45.50 -27.30
N LEU A 616 -11.00 -46.11 -26.96
CA LEU A 616 -11.17 -46.86 -25.71
C LEU A 616 -10.06 -47.91 -25.52
N THR A 617 -9.37 -47.83 -24.38
CA THR A 617 -8.43 -48.85 -23.91
C THR A 617 -8.97 -49.64 -22.71
N ARG A 618 -9.93 -49.08 -21.96
CA ARG A 618 -10.57 -49.75 -20.81
C ARG A 618 -12.08 -49.62 -20.88
N PHE A 619 -12.78 -50.76 -20.79
CA PHE A 619 -14.24 -50.78 -20.82
C PHE A 619 -14.79 -51.78 -19.80
N ASN A 620 -15.69 -51.33 -18.93
CA ASN A 620 -16.40 -52.16 -17.96
C ASN A 620 -17.92 -51.94 -18.04
N CYS A 621 -18.63 -52.95 -18.52
CA CYS A 621 -20.10 -53.04 -18.56
C CYS A 621 -20.63 -54.24 -17.75
N SER A 622 -19.86 -54.71 -16.76
CA SER A 622 -20.29 -55.81 -15.88
C SER A 622 -21.60 -55.50 -15.16
N TYR A 623 -22.42 -56.51 -14.86
CA TYR A 623 -23.72 -56.36 -14.21
C TYR A 623 -24.65 -55.41 -14.99
N THR A 624 -24.76 -55.62 -16.31
CA THR A 624 -25.70 -54.90 -17.18
C THR A 624 -26.53 -55.88 -17.99
N ASN A 625 -27.70 -55.44 -18.44
CA ASN A 625 -28.65 -56.27 -19.19
C ASN A 625 -28.32 -56.30 -20.71
N ILE A 626 -27.05 -56.12 -21.08
CA ILE A 626 -26.60 -56.01 -22.48
C ILE A 626 -26.62 -57.40 -23.12
N THR A 627 -27.43 -57.56 -24.16
CA THR A 627 -27.60 -58.83 -24.90
C THR A 627 -26.73 -58.95 -26.15
N THR A 628 -26.29 -57.82 -26.70
CA THR A 628 -25.44 -57.72 -27.91
C THR A 628 -24.51 -56.52 -27.80
N LEU A 629 -23.26 -56.67 -28.22
CA LEU A 629 -22.21 -55.66 -28.10
C LEU A 629 -21.22 -55.77 -29.26
N ASP A 630 -21.02 -54.69 -30.02
CA ASP A 630 -20.03 -54.63 -31.11
C ASP A 630 -18.73 -53.96 -30.63
N LEU A 631 -17.66 -54.75 -30.54
CA LEU A 631 -16.32 -54.29 -30.17
C LEU A 631 -15.40 -54.08 -31.38
N SER A 632 -15.88 -54.30 -32.61
CA SER A 632 -15.05 -54.34 -33.83
C SER A 632 -14.30 -53.04 -34.15
N LYS A 633 -14.78 -51.91 -33.62
CA LYS A 633 -14.16 -50.58 -33.74
C LYS A 633 -13.16 -50.27 -32.63
N LEU A 634 -13.20 -51.00 -31.51
CA LEU A 634 -12.38 -50.76 -30.32
C LEU A 634 -11.01 -51.45 -30.43
N ILE A 635 -10.30 -51.23 -31.53
CA ILE A 635 -9.01 -51.86 -31.85
C ILE A 635 -7.87 -51.50 -30.87
N ASN A 636 -8.12 -50.56 -29.96
CA ASN A 636 -7.21 -50.14 -28.91
C ASN A 636 -7.52 -50.75 -27.53
N LEU A 637 -8.61 -51.52 -27.42
CA LEU A 637 -9.09 -52.08 -26.16
C LEU A 637 -8.05 -53.04 -25.56
N LYS A 638 -7.69 -52.80 -24.30
CA LYS A 638 -6.72 -53.56 -23.50
C LYS A 638 -7.38 -54.34 -22.38
N LEU A 639 -8.30 -53.70 -21.67
CA LEU A 639 -9.01 -54.30 -20.53
C LEU A 639 -10.52 -54.26 -20.83
N PHE A 640 -11.16 -55.42 -20.81
CA PHE A 640 -12.61 -55.56 -21.00
C PHE A 640 -13.25 -56.36 -19.87
N TYR A 641 -14.26 -55.79 -19.23
CA TYR A 641 -14.99 -56.41 -18.13
C TYR A 641 -16.48 -56.45 -18.45
N SER A 642 -17.05 -57.65 -18.51
CA SER A 642 -18.47 -57.86 -18.80
C SER A 642 -19.08 -58.95 -17.90
N THR A 643 -18.55 -59.14 -16.70
CA THR A 643 -19.03 -60.10 -15.70
C THR A 643 -20.54 -59.95 -15.49
N SER A 644 -21.29 -61.06 -15.41
CA SER A 644 -22.75 -61.04 -15.21
C SER A 644 -23.50 -60.16 -16.23
N THR A 645 -23.35 -60.47 -17.52
CA THR A 645 -24.12 -59.84 -18.61
C THR A 645 -24.91 -60.87 -19.42
N ASP A 646 -26.00 -60.43 -20.07
CA ASP A 646 -26.91 -61.27 -20.87
C ASP A 646 -26.37 -61.58 -22.29
N LEU A 647 -25.06 -61.51 -22.50
CA LEU A 647 -24.40 -61.70 -23.79
C LEU A 647 -24.50 -63.16 -24.25
N LYS A 648 -25.06 -63.40 -25.44
CA LYS A 648 -25.10 -64.74 -26.07
C LYS A 648 -23.85 -65.08 -26.86
N PHE A 649 -23.21 -64.08 -27.43
CA PHE A 649 -21.90 -64.20 -28.05
C PHE A 649 -21.14 -62.88 -27.89
N ILE A 650 -19.82 -62.95 -28.01
CA ILE A 650 -18.97 -61.76 -28.14
C ILE A 650 -17.90 -61.99 -29.21
N ASP A 651 -17.61 -60.96 -30.01
CA ASP A 651 -16.55 -61.01 -31.02
C ASP A 651 -15.42 -60.04 -30.66
N VAL A 652 -14.30 -60.61 -30.20
CA VAL A 652 -13.08 -59.89 -29.87
C VAL A 652 -11.96 -60.13 -30.89
N SER A 653 -12.27 -60.71 -32.06
CA SER A 653 -11.28 -61.06 -33.10
C SER A 653 -10.56 -59.84 -33.72
N LYS A 654 -11.02 -58.62 -33.45
CA LYS A 654 -10.39 -57.36 -33.89
C LYS A 654 -9.70 -56.59 -32.75
N ASN A 655 -9.82 -57.06 -31.52
CA ASN A 655 -9.31 -56.41 -30.32
C ASN A 655 -7.96 -57.02 -29.90
N THR A 656 -7.04 -57.17 -30.84
CA THR A 656 -5.76 -57.90 -30.67
C THR A 656 -4.77 -57.23 -29.69
N LYS A 657 -5.17 -56.12 -29.05
CA LYS A 657 -4.45 -55.48 -27.94
C LYS A 657 -5.01 -55.83 -26.56
N LEU A 658 -6.03 -56.70 -26.48
CA LEU A 658 -6.58 -57.15 -25.20
C LEU A 658 -5.49 -57.85 -24.38
N GLU A 659 -5.13 -57.19 -23.29
CA GLU A 659 -4.25 -57.69 -22.24
C GLU A 659 -5.04 -58.55 -21.25
N LEU A 660 -6.34 -58.25 -21.05
CA LEU A 660 -7.19 -58.89 -20.05
C LEU A 660 -8.69 -58.81 -20.41
N ILE A 661 -9.42 -59.92 -20.24
CA ILE A 661 -10.88 -59.99 -20.43
C ILE A 661 -11.58 -60.79 -19.32
N TYR A 662 -12.60 -60.20 -18.68
CA TYR A 662 -13.41 -60.86 -17.64
C TYR A 662 -14.83 -61.09 -18.13
N LEU A 663 -15.24 -62.36 -18.26
CA LEU A 663 -16.59 -62.78 -18.65
C LEU A 663 -17.23 -63.72 -17.61
N ASP A 664 -16.84 -63.61 -16.34
CA ASP A 664 -17.40 -64.39 -15.23
C ASP A 664 -18.93 -64.30 -15.18
N GLU A 665 -19.59 -65.39 -14.78
CA GLU A 665 -21.05 -65.46 -14.58
C GLU A 665 -21.92 -65.01 -15.78
N CYS A 666 -21.39 -64.99 -17.01
CA CYS A 666 -22.16 -64.74 -18.23
C CYS A 666 -22.90 -66.02 -18.65
N LEU A 667 -23.98 -66.36 -17.94
CA LEU A 667 -24.61 -67.69 -17.99
C LEU A 667 -25.19 -68.08 -19.36
N ASP A 668 -25.56 -67.10 -20.18
CA ASP A 668 -26.13 -67.26 -21.53
C ASP A 668 -25.09 -67.24 -22.65
N LEU A 669 -23.79 -67.10 -22.33
CA LEU A 669 -22.72 -66.96 -23.32
C LEU A 669 -22.38 -68.31 -23.98
N GLU A 670 -22.69 -68.43 -25.27
CA GLU A 670 -22.48 -69.64 -26.07
C GLU A 670 -21.18 -69.61 -26.90
N ILE A 671 -20.77 -68.44 -27.40
CA ILE A 671 -19.64 -68.31 -28.34
C ILE A 671 -18.78 -67.07 -28.06
N ILE A 672 -17.46 -67.27 -28.01
CA ILE A 672 -16.46 -66.20 -27.97
C ILE A 672 -15.64 -66.31 -29.27
N TYR A 673 -15.74 -65.31 -30.15
CA TYR A 673 -14.86 -65.22 -31.31
C TYR A 673 -13.56 -64.51 -30.94
N VAL A 674 -12.43 -65.15 -31.22
CA VAL A 674 -11.09 -64.67 -30.84
C VAL A 674 -10.18 -64.62 -32.06
N TRP A 675 -9.07 -63.88 -31.98
CA TRP A 675 -8.05 -63.87 -33.04
C TRP A 675 -7.14 -65.10 -32.91
N GLN A 676 -6.48 -65.47 -34.02
CA GLN A 676 -5.53 -66.59 -34.02
C GLN A 676 -4.36 -66.34 -33.05
N GLY A 677 -4.17 -67.23 -32.08
CA GLY A 677 -3.15 -67.08 -31.03
C GLY A 677 -3.60 -66.27 -29.81
N PHE A 678 -4.90 -66.09 -29.60
CA PHE A 678 -5.46 -65.62 -28.34
C PHE A 678 -5.03 -66.51 -27.16
N ASN A 679 -4.54 -65.91 -26.07
CA ASN A 679 -4.11 -66.65 -24.89
C ASN A 679 -5.22 -66.70 -23.83
N VAL A 680 -5.74 -67.90 -23.57
CA VAL A 680 -6.81 -68.14 -22.57
C VAL A 680 -6.39 -67.75 -21.15
N TYR A 681 -5.09 -67.72 -20.82
CA TYR A 681 -4.61 -67.25 -19.51
C TYR A 681 -4.80 -65.74 -19.27
N ASN A 682 -5.07 -64.95 -20.32
CA ASN A 682 -5.37 -63.52 -20.20
C ASN A 682 -6.87 -63.27 -19.92
N ALA A 683 -7.58 -64.28 -19.43
CA ALA A 683 -9.03 -64.21 -19.32
C ALA A 683 -9.57 -65.03 -18.15
N ASP A 684 -10.53 -64.45 -17.45
CA ASP A 684 -11.22 -65.07 -16.32
C ASP A 684 -12.66 -65.44 -16.70
N PHE A 685 -13.06 -66.65 -16.29
CA PHE A 685 -14.26 -67.35 -16.77
C PHE A 685 -14.94 -68.20 -15.69
N HIS A 686 -14.76 -67.83 -14.42
CA HIS A 686 -15.40 -68.56 -13.33
C HIS A 686 -16.93 -68.61 -13.53
N LYS A 687 -17.44 -69.85 -13.65
CA LYS A 687 -18.84 -70.23 -13.95
C LYS A 687 -19.34 -69.97 -15.39
N THR A 688 -18.46 -69.61 -16.34
CA THR A 688 -18.80 -69.40 -17.77
C THR A 688 -18.41 -70.61 -18.66
N GLU A 689 -18.46 -71.81 -18.09
CA GLU A 689 -17.87 -73.06 -18.65
C GLU A 689 -18.52 -73.59 -19.94
N LYS A 690 -19.60 -72.98 -20.44
CA LYS A 690 -20.35 -73.44 -21.62
C LYS A 690 -19.92 -72.77 -22.94
N ALA A 691 -19.22 -71.64 -22.89
CA ALA A 691 -18.88 -70.86 -24.06
C ALA A 691 -17.82 -71.58 -24.93
N LYS A 692 -18.03 -71.58 -26.25
CA LYS A 692 -17.08 -72.13 -27.23
C LYS A 692 -16.20 -71.03 -27.82
N TYR A 693 -14.90 -71.29 -27.88
CA TYR A 693 -13.94 -70.45 -28.61
C TYR A 693 -13.99 -70.78 -30.10
N VAL A 694 -14.04 -69.74 -30.94
CA VAL A 694 -13.99 -69.87 -32.40
C VAL A 694 -13.00 -68.83 -32.93
N GLU A 695 -11.92 -69.28 -33.57
CA GLU A 695 -10.96 -68.36 -34.21
C GLU A 695 -11.57 -67.72 -35.48
N LYS A 696 -11.32 -66.40 -35.66
CA LYS A 696 -11.74 -65.55 -36.78
C LYS A 696 -10.63 -64.56 -37.18
#